data_AF-A0A172TJ53-F1
#
_entry.id   AF-A0A172TJ53-F1
#
_cell.length_a   1.000
_cell.length_b   1.000
_cell.length_c   1.000
_cell.angle_alpha   90.00
_cell.angle_beta   90.00
_cell.angle_gamma   90.00
#
_symmetry.space_group_name_H-M   'P 1'
#
loop_
_entity.id
_entity.type
_entity.pdbx_description
1 polymer ?
#
loop_
_entity_poly.entity_id
_entity_poly.type
_entity_poly.pdbx_seq_one_letter_code
_entity_poly.pdbx_strand_id
1 'polypeptide(L)'
;MTEQQITLENPAQVKERITKQMAGELQLALKQVRTTVDLLDEGNTIPFIARYRKEMTGELDENQLRSIEERLQYLRNLEDRKSEVIRLIDEQGKLTDKLRGQVTGAVKLQEVEDLYRPYKQKRKTRASVAKERGLEGLAEWLLSQPAAGSLTAEASKYVDEARGVPGPEEALQGAMDIIAEGMADDPKVRAWVRRYTQDHGIVVTEAKDAAAESVYEMYYAYQEPVKKLPPHRVLAINRGEREDVLKVSLSVPADKVHEFMARQVLRGGGNGGSGVKGAGAGAGSGGGIARELLLSVVEDAYKRLLAPSVEREVRGELTEKAEEHAIAIFAENLRNLLLQAPIKGKVVLGVDPAYRTGCKLAVVDETGKMLEIAVTYPTPPVNKVAEAERKFLELIDKYAIELVVIGNGTASRETEQFVADVIKKVKERKLQYLIVSEAGASVYSASKVAQEEFPALDVAERSAISIARRLQDPLAELVKIDPKAIGVGQYQHDVTQKRLEESLKAVVESAVNHVGVDLNTASPSLLSYVSGISSTIAKNIVKFREENGKFVSRKQLAKVPRLGPKAYEQCVGFLRISSEGGANPLDNTPIHPESYSTVDALFKELRVELSQLGSQELKSKLSELEPEAVATQLGVGVPTLRDILDSLQRPGRDPRDELPLPIFHTDVLKLEDLVAGMELQGTVRNVIDFGAFIDIGVKNDGLVHISQLSDRFVKHPMDVVSVGDTVTVWVLGVDLKKGRVSLTMRKP
;
A
#
# COMPACT_ATOMS: atom_id res chain seq x y z
N MET A 1 -10.75 -39.49 30.18
CA MET A 1 -9.40 -39.34 29.61
C MET A 1 -9.18 -37.86 29.38
N THR A 2 -8.08 -37.35 29.92
CA THR A 2 -7.73 -35.94 30.13
C THR A 2 -7.64 -35.12 28.83
N GLU A 3 -7.81 -33.80 28.97
CA GLU A 3 -7.73 -32.70 27.98
C GLU A 3 -6.40 -32.58 27.19
N GLN A 4 -5.64 -33.66 27.02
CA GLN A 4 -4.37 -33.69 26.29
C GLN A 4 -4.43 -34.74 25.19
N GLN A 5 -4.71 -34.29 23.98
CA GLN A 5 -4.33 -34.82 22.64
C GLN A 5 -5.43 -34.61 21.58
N ILE A 6 -5.87 -33.36 21.41
CA ILE A 6 -6.06 -32.90 20.03
C ILE A 6 -4.63 -32.74 19.53
N THR A 7 -4.17 -33.64 18.66
CA THR A 7 -2.82 -33.63 18.09
C THR A 7 -2.66 -32.41 17.19
N LEU A 8 -2.46 -31.25 17.81
CA LEU A 8 -1.90 -30.07 17.16
C LEU A 8 -0.50 -30.49 16.69
N GLU A 9 -0.24 -30.35 15.40
CA GLU A 9 1.05 -30.68 14.80
C GLU A 9 2.19 -29.98 15.58
N ASN A 10 3.35 -30.62 15.67
CA ASN A 10 4.50 -30.05 16.38
C ASN A 10 4.83 -28.67 15.78
N PRO A 11 4.93 -27.59 16.59
CA PRO A 11 5.24 -26.24 16.09
C PRO A 11 6.47 -26.17 15.18
N ALA A 12 7.48 -27.01 15.43
CA ALA A 12 8.66 -27.10 14.58
C ALA A 12 8.35 -27.67 13.18
N GLN A 13 7.45 -28.65 13.09
CA GLN A 13 7.00 -29.21 11.81
C GLN A 13 6.16 -28.21 11.02
N VAL A 14 5.29 -27.45 11.71
CA VAL A 14 4.52 -26.37 11.11
C VAL A 14 5.46 -25.28 10.57
N LYS A 15 6.43 -24.83 11.36
CA LYS A 15 7.44 -23.85 10.93
C LYS A 15 8.20 -24.32 9.69
N GLU A 16 8.62 -25.59 9.65
CA GLU A 16 9.32 -26.17 8.50
C GLU A 16 8.43 -26.24 7.24
N ARG A 17 7.15 -26.60 7.39
CA ARG A 17 6.18 -26.60 6.28
C ARG A 17 5.98 -25.20 5.71
N ILE A 18 5.74 -24.22 6.59
CA ILE A 18 5.57 -22.80 6.20
C ILE A 18 6.81 -22.34 5.42
N THR A 19 8.01 -22.61 5.95
CA THR A 19 9.27 -22.18 5.33
C THR A 19 9.45 -22.78 3.93
N LYS A 20 9.15 -24.07 3.75
CA LYS A 20 9.20 -24.74 2.43
C LYS A 20 8.19 -24.17 1.44
N GLN A 21 6.97 -23.93 1.89
CA GLN A 21 5.93 -23.35 1.06
C GLN A 21 6.32 -21.95 0.59
N MET A 22 6.78 -21.08 1.51
CA MET A 22 7.23 -19.73 1.16
C MET A 22 8.40 -19.74 0.17
N ALA A 23 9.39 -20.62 0.36
CA ALA A 23 10.52 -20.74 -0.54
C ALA A 23 10.08 -21.06 -1.98
N GLY A 24 9.12 -21.98 -2.14
CA GLY A 24 8.56 -22.32 -3.45
C GLY A 24 7.74 -21.21 -4.09
N GLU A 25 6.92 -20.51 -3.30
CA GLU A 25 6.03 -19.44 -3.78
C GLU A 25 6.78 -18.16 -4.14
N LEU A 26 7.77 -17.78 -3.32
CA LEU A 26 8.59 -16.58 -3.53
C LEU A 26 9.79 -16.84 -4.46
N GLN A 27 10.02 -18.09 -4.87
CA GLN A 27 11.15 -18.50 -5.70
C GLN A 27 12.52 -18.16 -5.07
N LEU A 28 12.61 -18.28 -3.75
CA LEU A 28 13.83 -18.03 -2.97
C LEU A 28 14.43 -19.33 -2.44
N ALA A 29 15.73 -19.35 -2.17
CA ALA A 29 16.35 -20.55 -1.62
C ALA A 29 15.86 -20.81 -0.19
N LEU A 30 15.57 -22.08 0.13
CA LEU A 30 15.04 -22.50 1.43
C LEU A 30 15.88 -21.98 2.61
N LYS A 31 17.21 -21.96 2.45
CA LYS A 31 18.13 -21.45 3.47
C LYS A 31 17.90 -19.96 3.75
N GLN A 32 17.73 -19.14 2.71
CA GLN A 32 17.52 -17.69 2.84
C GLN A 32 16.22 -17.40 3.59
N VAL A 33 15.15 -18.10 3.21
CA VAL A 33 13.84 -17.97 3.87
C VAL A 33 13.93 -18.41 5.33
N ARG A 34 14.52 -19.57 5.62
CA ARG A 34 14.67 -20.07 6.99
C ARG A 34 15.43 -19.07 7.87
N THR A 35 16.59 -18.61 7.41
CA THR A 35 17.41 -17.66 8.15
C THR A 35 16.69 -16.33 8.36
N THR A 36 15.94 -15.85 7.37
CA THR A 36 15.14 -14.62 7.50
C THR A 36 14.03 -14.79 8.55
N VAL A 37 13.31 -15.92 8.53
CA VAL A 37 12.27 -16.22 9.53
C VAL A 37 12.86 -16.26 10.94
N ASP A 38 14.03 -16.88 11.11
CA ASP A 38 14.70 -16.93 12.40
C ASP A 38 15.10 -15.52 12.88
N LEU A 39 15.65 -14.68 12.00
CA LEU A 39 15.99 -13.29 12.32
C LEU A 39 14.75 -12.45 12.71
N LEU A 40 13.63 -12.64 12.00
CA LEU A 40 12.37 -11.95 12.33
C LEU A 40 11.80 -12.44 13.68
N ASP A 41 11.84 -13.74 13.95
CA ASP A 41 11.41 -14.34 15.23
C ASP A 41 12.29 -13.87 16.40
N GLU A 42 13.58 -13.58 16.15
CA GLU A 42 14.52 -12.95 17.11
C GLU A 42 14.27 -11.44 17.32
N GLY A 43 13.29 -10.86 16.61
CA GLY A 43 12.91 -9.45 16.73
C GLY A 43 13.85 -8.49 15.99
N ASN A 44 14.55 -8.94 14.95
CA ASN A 44 15.28 -8.06 14.06
C ASN A 44 14.32 -7.35 13.10
N THR A 45 14.54 -6.07 12.84
CA THR A 45 13.72 -5.28 11.91
C THR A 45 14.16 -5.51 10.46
N ILE A 46 13.27 -5.27 9.50
CA ILE A 46 13.60 -5.38 8.08
C ILE A 46 14.77 -4.46 7.69
N PRO A 47 14.80 -3.16 8.03
CA PRO A 47 15.94 -2.30 7.69
C PRO A 47 17.26 -2.82 8.26
N PHE A 48 17.24 -3.34 9.49
CA PHE A 48 18.42 -3.91 10.13
C PHE A 48 18.92 -5.17 9.40
N ILE A 49 18.01 -6.10 9.06
CA ILE A 49 18.35 -7.32 8.33
C ILE A 49 18.92 -6.98 6.95
N ALA A 50 18.25 -6.09 6.21
CA ALA A 50 18.63 -5.69 4.86
C ALA A 50 20.01 -5.04 4.81
N ARG A 51 20.41 -4.33 5.87
CA ARG A 51 21.68 -3.60 5.92
C ARG A 51 22.82 -4.39 6.56
N TYR A 52 22.57 -5.06 7.67
CA TYR A 52 23.62 -5.62 8.53
C TYR A 52 23.63 -7.15 8.62
N ARG A 53 22.69 -7.84 7.96
CA ARG A 53 22.61 -9.32 7.94
C ARG A 53 22.58 -9.88 6.52
N LYS A 54 23.10 -9.14 5.54
CA LYS A 54 23.13 -9.49 4.11
C LYS A 54 23.78 -10.85 3.85
N GLU A 55 24.86 -11.18 4.52
CA GLU A 55 25.53 -12.48 4.39
C GLU A 55 24.63 -13.64 4.79
N MET A 56 23.88 -13.45 5.88
CA MET A 56 23.05 -14.48 6.48
C MET A 56 21.86 -14.78 5.57
N THR A 57 21.28 -13.75 4.96
CA THR A 57 20.13 -13.86 4.06
C THR A 57 20.52 -14.12 2.61
N GLY A 58 21.79 -13.99 2.24
CA GLY A 58 22.26 -14.09 0.85
C GLY A 58 21.82 -12.88 0.02
N GLU A 59 22.01 -11.67 0.58
CA GLU A 59 21.76 -10.36 -0.03
C GLU A 59 20.29 -10.13 -0.44
N LEU A 60 19.34 -10.64 0.35
CA LEU A 60 17.92 -10.30 0.15
C LEU A 60 17.69 -8.80 0.37
N ASP A 61 16.96 -8.17 -0.56
CA ASP A 61 16.56 -6.77 -0.44
C ASP A 61 15.34 -6.57 0.48
N GLU A 62 15.02 -5.32 0.83
CA GLU A 62 13.90 -5.00 1.72
C GLU A 62 12.54 -5.46 1.18
N ASN A 63 12.33 -5.48 -0.14
CA ASN A 63 11.07 -5.91 -0.75
C ASN A 63 10.90 -7.44 -0.62
N GLN A 64 11.98 -8.19 -0.82
CA GLN A 64 12.02 -9.63 -0.62
C GLN A 64 11.81 -9.98 0.86
N LEU A 65 12.47 -9.28 1.78
CA LEU A 65 12.31 -9.48 3.23
C LEU A 65 10.87 -9.19 3.67
N ARG A 66 10.26 -8.12 3.16
CA ARG A 66 8.85 -7.79 3.43
C ARG A 66 7.90 -8.83 2.86
N SER A 67 8.15 -9.32 1.65
CA SER A 67 7.38 -10.40 1.03
C SER A 67 7.43 -11.68 1.88
N ILE A 68 8.58 -11.98 2.51
CA ILE A 68 8.72 -13.09 3.46
C ILE A 68 7.90 -12.81 4.73
N GLU A 69 8.00 -11.62 5.34
CA GLU A 69 7.27 -11.27 6.56
C GLU A 69 5.74 -11.36 6.38
N GLU A 70 5.20 -10.75 5.32
CA GLU A 70 3.77 -10.75 5.02
C GLU A 70 3.27 -12.17 4.76
N ARG A 71 4.03 -12.95 3.97
CA ARG A 71 3.65 -14.33 3.66
C ARG A 71 3.74 -15.24 4.89
N LEU A 72 4.75 -15.04 5.74
CA LEU A 72 4.91 -15.74 7.01
C LEU A 72 3.71 -15.49 7.91
N GLN A 73 3.28 -14.24 8.04
CA GLN A 73 2.11 -13.88 8.83
C GLN A 73 0.83 -14.51 8.27
N TYR A 74 0.61 -14.45 6.96
CA TYR A 74 -0.54 -15.10 6.31
C TYR A 74 -0.57 -16.61 6.61
N LEU A 75 0.56 -17.30 6.42
CA LEU A 75 0.62 -18.74 6.60
C LEU A 75 0.47 -19.15 8.06
N ARG A 76 1.00 -18.38 9.01
CA ARG A 76 0.73 -18.57 10.45
C ARG A 76 -0.77 -18.46 10.75
N ASN A 77 -1.41 -17.39 10.27
CA ASN A 77 -2.85 -17.20 10.43
C ASN A 77 -3.68 -18.33 9.79
N LEU A 78 -3.25 -18.84 8.64
CA LEU A 78 -3.88 -19.99 7.97
C LEU A 78 -3.80 -21.25 8.82
N GLU A 79 -2.64 -21.55 9.39
CA GLU A 79 -2.43 -22.73 10.25
C GLU A 79 -3.20 -22.63 11.57
N ASP A 80 -3.27 -21.45 12.16
CA ASP A 80 -4.13 -21.19 13.32
C ASP A 80 -5.60 -21.42 12.98
N ARG A 81 -6.06 -20.92 11.83
CA ARG A 81 -7.44 -21.10 11.38
C ARG A 81 -7.79 -22.56 11.07
N LYS A 82 -6.88 -23.32 10.45
CA LYS A 82 -7.05 -24.77 10.23
C LYS A 82 -7.27 -25.48 11.57
N SER A 83 -6.43 -25.18 12.55
CA SER A 83 -6.51 -25.77 13.89
C SER A 83 -7.84 -25.44 14.58
N GLU A 84 -8.29 -24.18 14.47
CA GLU A 84 -9.57 -23.74 15.00
C GLU A 84 -10.76 -24.46 14.33
N VAL A 85 -10.76 -24.56 13.00
CA VAL A 85 -11.82 -25.24 12.24
C VAL A 85 -11.88 -26.73 12.58
N ILE A 86 -10.74 -27.40 12.69
CA ILE A 86 -10.66 -28.80 13.12
C ILE A 86 -11.32 -28.96 14.48
N ARG A 87 -10.98 -28.10 15.46
CA ARG A 87 -11.59 -28.11 16.80
C ARG A 87 -13.11 -27.91 16.75
N LEU A 88 -13.58 -26.91 16.00
CA LEU A 88 -15.01 -26.58 15.91
C LEU A 88 -15.86 -27.69 15.27
N ILE A 89 -15.28 -28.48 14.36
CA ILE A 89 -15.96 -29.63 13.74
C ILE A 89 -15.92 -30.85 14.66
N ASP A 90 -14.82 -31.04 15.40
CA ASP A 90 -14.65 -32.13 16.36
C ASP A 90 -15.63 -32.00 17.54
N GLU A 91 -15.83 -30.77 18.03
CA GLU A 91 -16.82 -30.44 19.08
C GLU A 91 -18.26 -30.82 18.69
N GLN A 92 -18.55 -30.91 17.39
CA GLN A 92 -19.85 -31.36 16.87
C GLN A 92 -19.93 -32.88 16.66
N GLY A 93 -18.84 -33.60 16.89
CA GLY A 93 -18.72 -35.04 16.62
C GLY A 93 -18.81 -35.38 15.12
N LYS A 94 -18.49 -34.42 14.23
CA LYS A 94 -18.61 -34.57 12.77
C LYS A 94 -17.26 -34.68 12.05
N LEU A 95 -16.15 -34.64 12.79
CA LEU A 95 -14.82 -34.67 12.20
C LEU A 95 -14.44 -36.10 11.80
N THR A 96 -14.33 -36.32 10.49
CA THR A 96 -13.82 -37.58 9.92
C THR A 96 -12.33 -37.45 9.59
N ASP A 97 -11.59 -38.56 9.54
CA ASP A 97 -10.17 -38.55 9.15
C ASP A 97 -9.95 -37.97 7.76
N LYS A 98 -10.89 -38.23 6.84
CA LYS A 98 -10.89 -37.65 5.49
C LYS A 98 -11.03 -36.12 5.55
N LEU A 99 -11.98 -35.61 6.32
CA LEU A 99 -12.21 -34.17 6.45
C LEU A 99 -11.03 -33.48 7.15
N ARG A 100 -10.48 -34.11 8.19
CA ARG A 100 -9.25 -33.66 8.85
C ARG A 100 -8.11 -33.52 7.83
N GLY A 101 -7.87 -34.55 7.01
CA GLY A 101 -6.87 -34.51 5.96
C GLY A 101 -7.11 -33.41 4.91
N GLN A 102 -8.38 -33.15 4.56
CA GLN A 102 -8.74 -32.06 3.64
C GLN A 102 -8.46 -30.68 4.23
N VAL A 103 -8.78 -30.45 5.51
CA VAL A 103 -8.53 -29.15 6.17
C VAL A 103 -7.03 -28.92 6.36
N THR A 104 -6.29 -29.93 6.83
CA THR A 104 -4.82 -29.83 7.01
C THR A 104 -4.12 -29.58 5.67
N GLY A 105 -4.58 -30.23 4.59
CA GLY A 105 -4.03 -30.10 3.25
C GLY A 105 -4.44 -28.84 2.49
N ALA A 106 -5.37 -28.03 3.01
CA ALA A 106 -5.80 -26.79 2.38
C ALA A 106 -4.64 -25.78 2.31
N VAL A 107 -4.45 -25.13 1.15
CA VAL A 107 -3.34 -24.18 0.93
C VAL A 107 -3.78 -22.72 0.99
N LYS A 108 -5.10 -22.48 1.00
CA LYS A 108 -5.71 -21.15 1.05
C LYS A 108 -6.77 -21.08 2.15
N LEU A 109 -6.90 -19.91 2.77
CA LEU A 109 -7.93 -19.64 3.77
C LEU A 109 -9.34 -19.94 3.25
N GLN A 110 -9.63 -19.59 1.99
CA GLN A 110 -10.94 -19.82 1.40
C GLN A 110 -11.30 -21.31 1.29
N GLU A 111 -10.33 -22.19 1.06
CA GLU A 111 -10.57 -23.65 1.02
C GLU A 111 -10.95 -24.17 2.41
N VAL A 112 -10.30 -23.66 3.46
CA VAL A 112 -10.64 -23.97 4.86
C VAL A 112 -12.05 -23.48 5.18
N GLU A 113 -12.42 -22.26 4.77
CA GLU A 113 -13.76 -21.73 4.98
C GLU A 113 -14.84 -22.49 4.20
N ASP A 114 -14.56 -22.91 2.96
CA ASP A 114 -15.48 -23.73 2.17
C ASP A 114 -15.71 -25.11 2.83
N LEU A 115 -14.65 -25.75 3.36
CA LEU A 115 -14.75 -27.01 4.11
C LEU A 115 -15.50 -26.84 5.45
N TYR A 116 -15.35 -25.71 6.12
CA TYR A 116 -16.01 -25.41 7.39
C TYR A 116 -17.50 -25.04 7.22
N ARG A 117 -17.88 -24.49 6.06
CA ARG A 117 -19.21 -23.92 5.80
C ARG A 117 -20.40 -24.81 6.17
N PRO A 118 -20.40 -26.14 5.90
CA PRO A 118 -21.50 -27.03 6.30
C PRO A 118 -21.69 -27.17 7.82
N TYR A 119 -20.64 -26.90 8.59
CA TYR A 119 -20.58 -27.06 10.05
C TYR A 119 -20.67 -25.72 10.80
N LYS A 120 -20.67 -24.61 10.07
CA LYS A 120 -20.77 -23.27 10.64
C LYS A 120 -22.19 -23.06 11.19
N GLN A 121 -22.31 -22.56 12.41
CA GLN A 121 -23.62 -22.19 12.96
C GLN A 121 -24.23 -21.06 12.12
N LYS A 122 -25.44 -21.29 11.59
CA LYS A 122 -26.16 -20.33 10.74
C LYS A 122 -27.37 -19.74 11.45
N ARG A 123 -27.78 -18.54 11.02
CA ARG A 123 -29.12 -18.01 11.33
C ARG A 123 -30.18 -18.97 10.78
N LYS A 124 -31.38 -18.97 11.37
CA LYS A 124 -32.50 -19.84 10.96
C LYS A 124 -32.77 -19.72 9.45
N THR A 125 -32.44 -20.75 8.67
CA THR A 125 -32.60 -20.82 7.21
C THR A 125 -33.85 -21.62 6.83
N ARG A 126 -34.26 -21.56 5.56
CA ARG A 126 -35.36 -22.43 5.06
C ARG A 126 -35.03 -23.91 5.24
N ALA A 127 -33.77 -24.30 4.97
CA ALA A 127 -33.30 -25.66 5.19
C ALA A 127 -33.28 -26.02 6.68
N SER A 128 -32.78 -25.15 7.57
CA SER A 128 -32.75 -25.47 9.01
C SER A 128 -34.15 -25.63 9.59
N VAL A 129 -35.11 -24.80 9.15
CA VAL A 129 -36.53 -24.95 9.49
C VAL A 129 -37.07 -26.27 8.97
N ALA A 130 -36.81 -26.63 7.71
CA ALA A 130 -37.24 -27.91 7.15
C ALA A 130 -36.65 -29.13 7.90
N LYS A 131 -35.40 -29.03 8.37
CA LYS A 131 -34.76 -30.05 9.23
C LYS A 131 -35.43 -30.17 10.59
N GLU A 132 -35.70 -29.04 11.27
CA GLU A 132 -36.46 -29.00 12.53
C GLU A 132 -37.86 -29.64 12.38
N ARG A 133 -38.45 -29.54 11.18
CA ARG A 133 -39.75 -30.15 10.83
C ARG A 133 -39.67 -31.65 10.51
N GLY A 134 -38.48 -32.24 10.44
CA GLY A 134 -38.27 -33.66 10.16
C GLY A 134 -38.28 -34.04 8.68
N LEU A 135 -38.06 -33.09 7.76
CA LEU A 135 -38.09 -33.32 6.32
C LEU A 135 -36.79 -33.89 5.73
N GLU A 136 -35.78 -34.19 6.56
CA GLU A 136 -34.50 -34.76 6.14
C GLU A 136 -34.66 -36.10 5.43
N GLY A 137 -35.53 -36.98 5.94
CA GLY A 137 -35.78 -38.28 5.32
C GLY A 137 -36.39 -38.17 3.91
N LEU A 138 -37.23 -37.16 3.67
CA LEU A 138 -37.80 -36.91 2.35
C LEU A 138 -36.73 -36.38 1.38
N ALA A 139 -35.82 -35.51 1.86
CA ALA A 139 -34.69 -35.03 1.06
C ALA A 139 -33.73 -36.17 0.66
N GLU A 140 -33.40 -37.06 1.59
CA GLU A 140 -32.59 -38.25 1.31
C GLU A 140 -33.27 -39.19 0.30
N TRP A 141 -34.59 -39.39 0.43
CA TRP A 141 -35.36 -40.18 -0.51
C TRP A 141 -35.35 -39.58 -1.93
N LEU A 142 -35.52 -38.26 -2.06
CA LEU A 142 -35.41 -37.58 -3.35
C LEU A 142 -34.02 -37.74 -3.97
N LEU A 143 -32.95 -37.61 -3.17
CA LEU A 143 -31.56 -37.80 -3.62
C LEU A 143 -31.25 -39.24 -4.04
N SER A 144 -31.96 -40.23 -3.47
CA SER A 144 -31.83 -41.63 -3.87
C SER A 144 -32.28 -41.91 -5.31
N GLN A 145 -33.07 -40.98 -5.90
CA GLN A 145 -33.58 -41.02 -7.27
C GLN A 145 -34.40 -42.29 -7.56
N PRO A 146 -35.56 -42.45 -6.90
CA PRO A 146 -36.43 -43.61 -7.09
C PRO A 146 -36.88 -43.73 -8.55
N ALA A 147 -36.83 -44.96 -9.09
CA ALA A 147 -37.22 -45.24 -10.47
C ALA A 147 -38.73 -45.25 -10.70
N ALA A 148 -39.53 -45.49 -9.64
CA ALA A 148 -40.99 -45.56 -9.69
C ALA A 148 -41.58 -45.09 -8.34
N GLY A 149 -42.85 -44.66 -8.36
CA GLY A 149 -43.57 -44.15 -7.19
C GLY A 149 -44.29 -42.82 -7.48
N SER A 150 -44.88 -42.22 -6.45
CA SER A 150 -45.49 -40.88 -6.52
C SER A 150 -44.80 -39.96 -5.51
N LEU A 151 -44.27 -38.83 -6.00
CA LEU A 151 -43.63 -37.81 -5.15
C LEU A 151 -44.59 -37.29 -4.09
N THR A 152 -45.83 -37.03 -4.47
CA THR A 152 -46.89 -36.56 -3.57
C THR A 152 -47.23 -37.61 -2.53
N ALA A 153 -47.33 -38.89 -2.90
CA ALA A 153 -47.65 -39.96 -1.96
C ALA A 153 -46.54 -40.17 -0.92
N GLU A 154 -45.27 -40.04 -1.31
CA GLU A 154 -44.16 -40.09 -0.36
C GLU A 154 -44.15 -38.86 0.54
N ALA A 155 -44.33 -37.66 -0.02
CA ALA A 155 -44.36 -36.40 0.72
C ALA A 155 -45.51 -36.34 1.75
N SER A 156 -46.66 -36.94 1.45
CA SER A 156 -47.79 -37.06 2.39
C SER A 156 -47.43 -37.74 3.71
N LYS A 157 -46.39 -38.60 3.73
CA LYS A 157 -45.92 -39.25 4.98
C LYS A 157 -45.24 -38.29 5.95
N TYR A 158 -44.84 -37.11 5.46
CA TYR A 158 -44.13 -36.09 6.21
C TYR A 158 -45.00 -34.87 6.53
N VAL A 159 -46.31 -34.93 6.24
CA VAL A 159 -47.28 -33.87 6.56
C VAL A 159 -47.57 -33.90 8.06
N ASP A 160 -47.33 -32.77 8.71
CA ASP A 160 -47.54 -32.57 10.14
C ASP A 160 -47.83 -31.07 10.37
N GLU A 161 -49.12 -30.75 10.53
CA GLU A 161 -49.59 -29.37 10.74
C GLU A 161 -49.03 -28.78 12.04
N ALA A 162 -48.81 -29.60 13.09
CA ALA A 162 -48.25 -29.17 14.36
C ALA A 162 -46.76 -28.80 14.25
N ARG A 163 -46.03 -29.41 13.29
CA ARG A 163 -44.67 -29.01 12.92
C ARG A 163 -44.65 -27.91 11.84
N GLY A 164 -45.80 -27.47 11.34
CA GLY A 164 -45.89 -26.41 10.32
C GLY A 164 -45.66 -26.91 8.90
N VAL A 165 -46.01 -28.16 8.60
CA VAL A 165 -46.05 -28.76 7.26
C VAL A 165 -47.52 -29.13 6.94
N PRO A 166 -48.33 -28.19 6.41
CA PRO A 166 -49.77 -28.38 6.24
C PRO A 166 -50.14 -29.31 5.07
N GLY A 167 -49.25 -29.49 4.10
CA GLY A 167 -49.51 -30.32 2.93
C GLY A 167 -48.27 -30.94 2.28
N PRO A 168 -48.48 -31.86 1.30
CA PRO A 168 -47.39 -32.54 0.61
C PRO A 168 -46.50 -31.59 -0.21
N GLU A 169 -47.06 -30.48 -0.69
CA GLU A 169 -46.31 -29.46 -1.43
C GLU A 169 -45.29 -28.75 -0.54
N GLU A 170 -45.67 -28.38 0.69
CA GLU A 170 -44.76 -27.78 1.67
C GLU A 170 -43.69 -28.77 2.14
N ALA A 171 -44.04 -30.06 2.25
CA ALA A 171 -43.09 -31.12 2.56
C ALA A 171 -42.03 -31.24 1.45
N LEU A 172 -42.47 -31.26 0.17
CA LEU A 172 -41.57 -31.29 -0.98
C LEU A 172 -40.70 -30.03 -1.05
N GLN A 173 -41.28 -28.84 -0.89
CA GLN A 173 -40.54 -27.58 -0.91
C GLN A 173 -39.50 -27.51 0.22
N GLY A 174 -39.84 -27.98 1.42
CA GLY A 174 -38.88 -28.06 2.53
C GLY A 174 -37.75 -29.06 2.26
N ALA A 175 -38.05 -30.22 1.66
CA ALA A 175 -37.02 -31.16 1.22
C ALA A 175 -36.12 -30.56 0.12
N MET A 176 -36.69 -29.82 -0.83
CA MET A 176 -35.96 -29.07 -1.86
C MET A 176 -35.03 -28.01 -1.26
N ASP A 177 -35.50 -27.26 -0.25
CA ASP A 177 -34.69 -26.27 0.46
C ASP A 177 -33.48 -26.90 1.17
N ILE A 178 -33.64 -28.10 1.75
CA ILE A 178 -32.55 -28.88 2.34
C ILE A 178 -31.51 -29.25 1.28
N ILE A 179 -31.95 -29.77 0.14
CA ILE A 179 -31.05 -30.18 -0.95
C ILE A 179 -30.35 -28.95 -1.55
N ALA A 180 -31.07 -27.86 -1.79
CA ALA A 180 -30.53 -26.63 -2.35
C ALA A 180 -29.41 -26.03 -1.49
N GLU A 181 -29.62 -25.97 -0.17
CA GLU A 181 -28.58 -25.50 0.76
C GLU A 181 -27.39 -26.46 0.80
N GLY A 182 -27.63 -27.78 0.82
CA GLY A 182 -26.57 -28.78 0.77
C GLY A 182 -25.70 -28.66 -0.48
N MET A 183 -26.31 -28.40 -1.65
CA MET A 183 -25.58 -28.16 -2.90
C MET A 183 -24.80 -26.84 -2.89
N ALA A 184 -25.39 -25.77 -2.35
CA ALA A 184 -24.77 -24.45 -2.32
C ALA A 184 -23.57 -24.39 -1.35
N ASP A 185 -23.54 -25.26 -0.34
CA ASP A 185 -22.43 -25.38 0.61
C ASP A 185 -21.41 -26.47 0.25
N ASP A 186 -21.66 -27.30 -0.76
CA ASP A 186 -20.70 -28.32 -1.19
C ASP A 186 -19.39 -27.65 -1.66
N PRO A 187 -18.24 -27.96 -1.04
CA PRO A 187 -16.97 -27.29 -1.34
C PRO A 187 -16.55 -27.42 -2.81
N LYS A 188 -16.86 -28.54 -3.48
CA LYS A 188 -16.50 -28.76 -4.89
C LYS A 188 -17.38 -27.92 -5.81
N VAL A 189 -18.68 -27.87 -5.54
CA VAL A 189 -19.62 -27.02 -6.28
C VAL A 189 -19.21 -25.56 -6.15
N ARG A 190 -18.95 -25.09 -4.92
CA ARG A 190 -18.51 -23.71 -4.66
C ARG A 190 -17.23 -23.36 -5.39
N ALA A 191 -16.20 -24.18 -5.26
CA ALA A 191 -14.91 -23.94 -5.90
C ALA A 191 -15.03 -23.89 -7.43
N TRP A 192 -15.81 -24.78 -8.04
CA TRP A 192 -16.02 -24.80 -9.48
C TRP A 192 -16.80 -23.56 -9.94
N VAL A 193 -17.90 -23.21 -9.26
CA VAL A 193 -18.72 -22.05 -9.64
C VAL A 193 -17.95 -20.74 -9.44
N ARG A 194 -17.18 -20.60 -8.36
CA ARG A 194 -16.29 -19.44 -8.16
C ARG A 194 -15.31 -19.29 -9.31
N ARG A 195 -14.60 -20.37 -9.67
CA ARG A 195 -13.65 -20.37 -10.79
C ARG A 195 -14.33 -20.05 -12.11
N TYR A 196 -15.48 -20.66 -12.39
CA TYR A 196 -16.21 -20.41 -13.64
C TYR A 196 -16.66 -18.94 -13.74
N THR A 197 -17.16 -18.38 -12.63
CA THR A 197 -17.54 -16.96 -12.52
C THR A 197 -16.35 -16.02 -12.67
N GLN A 198 -15.19 -16.33 -12.09
CA GLN A 198 -13.96 -15.56 -12.33
C GLN A 198 -13.55 -15.61 -13.79
N ASP A 199 -13.67 -16.78 -14.41
CA ASP A 199 -13.19 -17.04 -15.76
C ASP A 199 -14.08 -16.45 -16.86
N HIS A 200 -15.39 -16.40 -16.66
CA HIS A 200 -16.39 -16.06 -17.68
C HIS A 200 -17.37 -14.96 -17.25
N GLY A 201 -17.28 -14.47 -16.02
CA GLY A 201 -18.12 -13.39 -15.53
C GLY A 201 -17.79 -12.06 -16.22
N ILE A 202 -18.82 -11.25 -16.43
CA ILE A 202 -18.73 -9.90 -16.99
C ILE A 202 -19.24 -8.94 -15.94
N VAL A 203 -18.41 -7.99 -15.53
CA VAL A 203 -18.84 -6.87 -14.68
C VAL A 203 -19.66 -5.94 -15.57
N VAL A 204 -20.89 -5.65 -15.15
CA VAL A 204 -21.82 -4.76 -15.85
C VAL A 204 -22.13 -3.59 -14.93
N THR A 205 -21.98 -2.37 -15.45
CA THR A 205 -22.34 -1.14 -14.75
C THR A 205 -23.38 -0.35 -15.52
N GLU A 206 -24.34 0.18 -14.77
CA GLU A 206 -25.44 1.01 -15.28
C GLU A 206 -25.53 2.30 -14.45
N ALA A 207 -25.75 3.44 -15.10
CA ALA A 207 -26.05 4.68 -14.39
C ALA A 207 -27.42 4.60 -13.70
N LYS A 208 -27.52 5.13 -12.48
CA LYS A 208 -28.83 5.35 -11.84
C LYS A 208 -29.59 6.50 -12.48
N ASP A 209 -28.86 7.54 -12.90
CA ASP A 209 -29.36 8.66 -13.69
C ASP A 209 -28.41 8.90 -14.88
N ALA A 210 -28.84 8.53 -16.08
CA ALA A 210 -28.03 8.65 -17.29
C ALA A 210 -27.90 10.08 -17.82
N ALA A 211 -28.71 11.03 -17.33
CA ALA A 211 -28.68 12.43 -17.78
C ALA A 211 -27.79 13.33 -16.91
N ALA A 212 -27.42 12.88 -15.70
CA ALA A 212 -26.53 13.62 -14.83
C ALA A 212 -25.10 13.61 -15.39
N GLU A 213 -24.47 14.78 -15.52
CA GLU A 213 -23.04 14.85 -15.82
C GLU A 213 -22.23 14.47 -14.59
N SER A 214 -21.26 13.57 -14.76
CA SER A 214 -20.39 13.15 -13.66
C SER A 214 -19.04 12.64 -14.14
N VAL A 215 -18.10 12.45 -13.22
CA VAL A 215 -16.79 11.85 -13.51
C VAL A 215 -16.89 10.37 -13.92
N TYR A 216 -18.07 9.75 -13.81
CA TYR A 216 -18.32 8.33 -14.09
C TYR A 216 -19.01 8.08 -15.44
N GLU A 217 -19.17 9.08 -16.30
CA GLU A 217 -19.86 8.96 -17.60
C GLU A 217 -19.39 7.77 -18.44
N MET A 218 -18.08 7.47 -18.43
CA MET A 218 -17.52 6.32 -19.15
C MET A 218 -18.02 4.95 -18.63
N TYR A 219 -18.63 4.92 -17.45
CA TYR A 219 -19.16 3.73 -16.77
C TYR A 219 -20.70 3.67 -16.76
N TYR A 220 -21.40 4.59 -17.43
CA TYR A 220 -22.87 4.62 -17.43
C TYR A 220 -23.53 3.44 -18.14
N ALA A 221 -22.84 2.88 -19.14
CA ALA A 221 -23.25 1.66 -19.85
C ALA A 221 -21.98 0.88 -20.22
N TYR A 222 -21.39 0.23 -19.23
CA TYR A 222 -20.07 -0.39 -19.37
C TYR A 222 -20.09 -1.87 -19.02
N GLN A 223 -19.32 -2.65 -19.78
CA GLN A 223 -19.20 -4.09 -19.60
C GLN A 223 -17.75 -4.51 -19.85
N GLU A 224 -17.16 -5.26 -18.92
CA GLU A 224 -15.82 -5.81 -19.10
C GLU A 224 -15.68 -7.19 -18.42
N PRO A 225 -14.99 -8.17 -19.03
CA PRO A 225 -14.72 -9.44 -18.39
C PRO A 225 -13.94 -9.29 -17.07
N VAL A 226 -14.34 -10.04 -16.04
CA VAL A 226 -13.68 -10.05 -14.71
C VAL A 226 -12.18 -10.22 -14.82
N LYS A 227 -11.71 -11.15 -15.67
CA LYS A 227 -10.29 -11.42 -15.89
C LYS A 227 -9.46 -10.27 -16.46
N LYS A 228 -10.10 -9.32 -17.14
CA LYS A 228 -9.43 -8.25 -17.88
C LYS A 228 -9.57 -6.89 -17.19
N LEU A 229 -10.42 -6.79 -16.18
CA LEU A 229 -10.74 -5.54 -15.50
C LEU A 229 -9.50 -5.00 -14.75
N PRO A 230 -8.95 -3.83 -15.14
CA PRO A 230 -7.77 -3.26 -14.49
C PRO A 230 -8.07 -2.74 -13.07
N PRO A 231 -7.09 -2.77 -12.14
CA PRO A 231 -7.21 -2.26 -10.77
C PRO A 231 -7.87 -0.89 -10.62
N HIS A 232 -7.38 0.15 -11.31
CA HIS A 232 -7.95 1.50 -11.20
C HIS A 232 -9.42 1.58 -11.64
N ARG A 233 -9.87 0.73 -12.58
CA ARG A 233 -11.29 0.69 -12.98
C ARG A 233 -12.15 0.02 -11.93
N VAL A 234 -11.65 -1.02 -11.27
CA VAL A 234 -12.34 -1.63 -10.11
C VAL A 234 -12.58 -0.58 -9.04
N LEU A 235 -11.56 0.21 -8.68
CA LEU A 235 -11.69 1.27 -7.68
C LEU A 235 -12.67 2.37 -8.13
N ALA A 236 -12.60 2.81 -9.39
CA ALA A 236 -13.52 3.80 -9.94
C ALA A 236 -14.98 3.31 -9.92
N ILE A 237 -15.22 2.05 -10.32
CA ILE A 237 -16.55 1.43 -10.32
C ILE A 237 -17.09 1.29 -8.89
N ASN A 238 -16.27 0.78 -7.96
CA ASN A 238 -16.65 0.64 -6.55
C ASN A 238 -16.97 2.00 -5.91
N ARG A 239 -16.19 3.03 -6.24
CA ARG A 239 -16.46 4.40 -5.78
C ARG A 239 -17.77 4.93 -6.32
N GLY A 240 -18.02 4.79 -7.63
CA GLY A 240 -19.27 5.21 -8.27
C GLY A 240 -20.49 4.47 -7.71
N GLU A 241 -20.36 3.19 -7.34
CA GLU A 241 -21.41 2.45 -6.63
C GLU A 241 -21.65 3.00 -5.22
N ARG A 242 -20.58 3.29 -4.47
CA ARG A 242 -20.66 3.82 -3.09
C ARG A 242 -21.21 5.24 -3.04
N GLU A 243 -20.93 6.06 -4.05
CA GLU A 243 -21.50 7.41 -4.22
C GLU A 243 -22.92 7.39 -4.82
N ASP A 244 -23.51 6.20 -4.99
CA ASP A 244 -24.88 5.98 -5.48
C ASP A 244 -25.13 6.41 -6.94
N VAL A 245 -24.07 6.62 -7.74
CA VAL A 245 -24.17 7.01 -9.16
C VAL A 245 -24.31 5.80 -10.08
N LEU A 246 -23.64 4.70 -9.74
CA LEU A 246 -23.62 3.47 -10.52
C LEU A 246 -24.35 2.33 -9.80
N LYS A 247 -24.96 1.44 -10.58
CA LYS A 247 -25.37 0.10 -10.16
C LYS A 247 -24.40 -0.90 -10.78
N VAL A 248 -23.87 -1.81 -9.97
CA VAL A 248 -22.87 -2.80 -10.40
C VAL A 248 -23.43 -4.21 -10.20
N SER A 249 -23.26 -5.06 -11.19
CA SER A 249 -23.65 -6.47 -11.11
C SER A 249 -22.67 -7.36 -11.87
N LEU A 250 -22.67 -8.65 -11.54
CA LEU A 250 -21.88 -9.65 -12.24
C LEU A 250 -22.77 -10.56 -13.09
N SER A 251 -22.66 -10.44 -14.42
CA SER A 251 -23.37 -11.30 -15.37
C SER A 251 -22.56 -12.57 -15.63
N VAL A 252 -23.17 -13.74 -15.42
CA VAL A 252 -22.54 -15.06 -15.57
C VAL A 252 -23.43 -15.97 -16.44
N PRO A 253 -22.89 -16.66 -17.45
CA PRO A 253 -23.65 -17.64 -18.22
C PRO A 253 -24.06 -18.85 -17.35
N ALA A 254 -25.33 -18.88 -16.92
CA ALA A 254 -25.83 -19.86 -15.95
C ALA A 254 -25.92 -21.30 -16.49
N ASP A 255 -26.11 -21.49 -17.80
CA ASP A 255 -26.32 -22.81 -18.41
C ASP A 255 -25.24 -23.82 -18.05
N LYS A 256 -23.98 -23.40 -18.09
CA LYS A 256 -22.83 -24.25 -17.75
C LYS A 256 -22.75 -24.55 -16.26
N VAL A 257 -23.20 -23.61 -15.42
CA VAL A 257 -23.27 -23.81 -13.98
C VAL A 257 -24.34 -24.84 -13.63
N HIS A 258 -25.54 -24.69 -14.19
CA HIS A 258 -26.61 -25.66 -14.03
C HIS A 258 -26.21 -27.04 -14.54
N GLU A 259 -25.56 -27.12 -15.71
CA GLU A 259 -25.04 -28.38 -16.26
C GLU A 259 -24.06 -29.07 -15.30
N PHE A 260 -23.12 -28.31 -14.72
CA PHE A 260 -22.16 -28.86 -13.76
C PHE A 260 -22.84 -29.32 -12.46
N MET A 261 -23.70 -28.49 -11.87
CA MET A 261 -24.41 -28.80 -10.63
C MET A 261 -25.36 -29.99 -10.79
N ALA A 262 -26.05 -30.09 -11.92
CA ALA A 262 -26.91 -31.23 -12.25
C ALA A 262 -26.13 -32.55 -12.31
N ARG A 263 -24.89 -32.55 -12.82
CA ARG A 263 -24.02 -33.75 -12.82
C ARG A 263 -23.59 -34.19 -11.42
N GLN A 264 -23.56 -33.28 -10.44
CA GLN A 264 -23.22 -33.66 -9.06
C GLN A 264 -24.36 -34.37 -8.35
N VAL A 265 -25.61 -34.14 -8.77
CA VAL A 265 -26.80 -34.65 -8.08
C VAL A 265 -27.49 -35.78 -8.85
N LEU A 266 -27.49 -35.77 -10.18
CA LEU A 266 -28.17 -36.78 -10.99
C LEU A 266 -27.30 -38.03 -11.19
N ARG A 267 -27.83 -39.22 -10.86
CA ARG A 267 -27.16 -40.52 -11.11
C ARG A 267 -27.41 -40.94 -12.57
N GLY A 268 -26.35 -41.36 -13.28
CA GLY A 268 -26.47 -42.00 -14.61
C GLY A 268 -26.30 -41.11 -15.86
N GLY A 269 -25.88 -39.84 -15.71
CA GLY A 269 -25.60 -38.95 -16.86
C GLY A 269 -24.23 -39.16 -17.49
N GLY A 270 -24.02 -40.30 -18.17
CA GLY A 270 -22.88 -40.46 -19.09
C GLY A 270 -23.01 -39.53 -20.31
N ASN A 271 -21.87 -39.08 -20.84
CA ASN A 271 -21.69 -38.25 -22.03
C ASN A 271 -22.85 -38.29 -23.05
N GLY A 272 -23.54 -37.17 -23.25
CA GLY A 272 -24.53 -37.02 -24.30
C GLY A 272 -24.94 -35.56 -24.52
N GLY A 273 -24.53 -35.03 -25.68
CA GLY A 273 -24.73 -33.67 -26.22
C GLY A 273 -26.02 -32.92 -25.88
N SER A 274 -25.82 -31.61 -25.71
CA SER A 274 -26.62 -30.53 -26.32
C SER A 274 -28.14 -30.69 -26.39
N GLY A 275 -28.84 -29.83 -25.64
CA GLY A 275 -30.20 -29.40 -26.02
C GLY A 275 -31.18 -29.32 -24.88
N VAL A 276 -31.13 -28.24 -24.09
CA VAL A 276 -32.34 -27.73 -23.46
C VAL A 276 -33.17 -27.10 -24.56
N LYS A 277 -33.96 -27.88 -25.31
CA LYS A 277 -35.17 -27.42 -26.03
C LYS A 277 -36.07 -28.61 -26.35
N GLY A 278 -37.33 -28.51 -25.93
CA GLY A 278 -38.42 -29.30 -26.51
C GLY A 278 -39.38 -29.86 -25.47
N ALA A 279 -40.44 -29.10 -25.19
CA ALA A 279 -41.68 -29.65 -24.67
C ALA A 279 -42.17 -30.74 -25.63
N GLY A 280 -42.13 -31.99 -25.18
CA GLY A 280 -42.57 -33.15 -25.95
C GLY A 280 -42.69 -34.33 -25.01
N ALA A 281 -43.90 -34.55 -24.51
CA ALA A 281 -44.26 -35.74 -23.75
C ALA A 281 -43.98 -36.98 -24.62
N GLY A 282 -42.90 -37.68 -24.30
CA GLY A 282 -42.50 -38.92 -24.95
C GLY A 282 -41.72 -39.78 -23.96
N ALA A 283 -42.41 -40.76 -23.38
CA ALA A 283 -41.85 -41.73 -22.46
C ALA A 283 -40.70 -42.53 -23.12
N GLY A 284 -39.54 -42.54 -22.46
CA GLY A 284 -38.32 -43.27 -22.89
C GLY A 284 -37.09 -42.72 -22.16
N SER A 285 -37.02 -42.85 -20.84
CA SER A 285 -36.34 -43.95 -20.10
C SER A 285 -34.86 -43.66 -19.82
N GLY A 286 -34.61 -43.06 -18.65
CA GLY A 286 -33.27 -42.90 -18.06
C GLY A 286 -33.23 -42.07 -16.77
N GLY A 287 -34.27 -41.29 -16.44
CA GLY A 287 -34.34 -40.49 -15.21
C GLY A 287 -35.40 -41.01 -14.24
N GLY A 288 -35.08 -41.10 -12.94
CA GLY A 288 -36.06 -41.40 -11.88
C GLY A 288 -37.12 -40.30 -11.71
N ILE A 289 -38.21 -40.59 -10.98
CA ILE A 289 -39.38 -39.70 -10.84
C ILE A 289 -39.06 -38.33 -10.20
N ALA A 290 -37.92 -38.23 -9.49
CA ALA A 290 -37.47 -36.99 -8.84
C ALA A 290 -36.65 -36.07 -9.76
N ARG A 291 -36.37 -36.46 -11.01
CA ARG A 291 -35.41 -35.75 -11.88
C ARG A 291 -35.78 -34.29 -12.14
N GLU A 292 -37.02 -34.00 -12.53
CA GLU A 292 -37.46 -32.63 -12.82
C GLU A 292 -37.40 -31.74 -11.58
N LEU A 293 -37.78 -32.29 -10.42
CA LEU A 293 -37.69 -31.61 -9.14
C LEU A 293 -36.24 -31.32 -8.76
N LEU A 294 -35.31 -32.25 -8.99
CA LEU A 294 -33.89 -32.02 -8.73
C LEU A 294 -33.27 -30.97 -9.67
N LEU A 295 -33.75 -30.86 -10.92
CA LEU A 295 -33.33 -29.80 -11.82
C LEU A 295 -33.81 -28.41 -11.37
N SER A 296 -35.04 -28.29 -10.85
CA SER A 296 -35.51 -27.02 -10.27
C SER A 296 -34.76 -26.67 -8.98
N VAL A 297 -34.39 -27.67 -8.17
CA VAL A 297 -33.49 -27.48 -7.02
C VAL A 297 -32.13 -26.95 -7.44
N VAL A 298 -31.55 -27.44 -8.55
CA VAL A 298 -30.27 -26.93 -9.08
C VAL A 298 -30.37 -25.45 -9.43
N GLU A 299 -31.43 -25.04 -10.13
CA GLU A 299 -31.66 -23.64 -10.50
C GLU A 299 -31.83 -22.75 -9.27
N ASP A 300 -32.65 -23.17 -8.31
CA ASP A 300 -32.87 -22.43 -7.07
C ASP A 300 -31.59 -22.33 -6.22
N ALA A 301 -30.86 -23.44 -6.05
CA ALA A 301 -29.59 -23.48 -5.34
C ALA A 301 -28.57 -22.50 -5.95
N TYR A 302 -28.48 -22.44 -7.28
CA TYR A 302 -27.61 -21.50 -7.95
C TYR A 302 -28.09 -20.06 -7.76
N LYS A 303 -29.32 -19.74 -8.20
CA LYS A 303 -29.83 -18.38 -8.28
C LYS A 303 -29.98 -17.71 -6.92
N ARG A 304 -30.51 -18.43 -5.92
CA ARG A 304 -30.85 -17.86 -4.61
C ARG A 304 -29.68 -17.86 -3.64
N LEU A 305 -28.85 -18.90 -3.67
CA LEU A 305 -27.83 -19.13 -2.63
C LEU A 305 -26.41 -18.94 -3.17
N LEU A 306 -26.07 -19.61 -4.27
CA LEU A 306 -24.68 -19.70 -4.72
C LEU A 306 -24.23 -18.45 -5.49
N ALA A 307 -25.01 -17.99 -6.48
CA ALA A 307 -24.65 -16.85 -7.33
C ALA A 307 -24.42 -15.55 -6.51
N PRO A 308 -25.31 -15.13 -5.59
CA PRO A 308 -25.07 -13.92 -4.79
C PRO A 308 -23.92 -14.05 -3.79
N SER A 309 -23.61 -15.28 -3.34
CA SER A 309 -22.44 -15.53 -2.48
C SER A 309 -21.15 -15.44 -3.29
N VAL A 310 -21.10 -16.10 -4.45
CA VAL A 310 -19.93 -16.15 -5.32
C VAL A 310 -19.66 -14.79 -5.97
N GLU A 311 -20.69 -14.04 -6.35
CA GLU A 311 -20.54 -12.67 -6.84
C GLU A 311 -19.81 -11.78 -5.82
N ARG A 312 -20.23 -11.83 -4.54
CA ARG A 312 -19.56 -11.08 -3.47
C ARG A 312 -18.12 -11.52 -3.27
N GLU A 313 -17.85 -12.82 -3.34
CA GLU A 313 -16.49 -13.37 -3.24
C GLU A 313 -15.61 -12.87 -4.40
N VAL A 314 -16.08 -12.96 -5.63
CA VAL A 314 -15.32 -12.54 -6.83
C VAL A 314 -15.12 -11.03 -6.87
N ARG A 315 -16.14 -10.24 -6.53
CA ARG A 315 -16.00 -8.78 -6.40
C ARG A 315 -15.09 -8.38 -5.24
N GLY A 316 -15.12 -9.12 -4.14
CA GLY A 316 -14.21 -8.96 -3.01
C GLY A 316 -12.76 -9.19 -3.43
N GLU A 317 -12.47 -10.30 -4.12
CA GLU A 317 -11.12 -10.60 -4.63
C GLU A 317 -10.63 -9.56 -5.66
N LEU A 318 -11.52 -9.06 -6.53
CA LEU A 318 -11.18 -7.96 -7.44
C LEU A 318 -10.81 -6.69 -6.68
N THR A 319 -11.57 -6.38 -5.64
CA THR A 319 -11.36 -5.20 -4.80
C THR A 319 -10.04 -5.32 -4.04
N GLU A 320 -9.79 -6.44 -3.37
CA GLU A 320 -8.53 -6.70 -2.64
C GLU A 320 -7.31 -6.56 -3.56
N LYS A 321 -7.34 -7.17 -4.75
CA LYS A 321 -6.27 -7.03 -5.74
C LYS A 321 -6.08 -5.59 -6.20
N ALA A 322 -7.18 -4.85 -6.39
CA ALA A 322 -7.12 -3.48 -6.84
C ALA A 322 -6.57 -2.54 -5.76
N GLU A 323 -6.97 -2.76 -4.50
CA GLU A 323 -6.47 -2.03 -3.34
C GLU A 323 -4.98 -2.27 -3.10
N GLU A 324 -4.53 -3.53 -3.07
CA GLU A 324 -3.11 -3.85 -2.89
C GLU A 324 -2.24 -3.24 -4.01
N HIS A 325 -2.73 -3.30 -5.25
CA HIS A 325 -2.04 -2.67 -6.40
C HIS A 325 -1.94 -1.14 -6.24
N ALA A 326 -3.04 -0.48 -5.87
CA ALA A 326 -3.05 0.96 -5.65
C ALA A 326 -2.16 1.37 -4.45
N ILE A 327 -2.19 0.60 -3.36
CA ILE A 327 -1.34 0.83 -2.18
C ILE A 327 0.15 0.70 -2.55
N ALA A 328 0.53 -0.25 -3.40
CA ALA A 328 1.90 -0.37 -3.89
C ALA A 328 2.34 0.89 -4.67
N ILE A 329 1.47 1.45 -5.51
CA ILE A 329 1.72 2.72 -6.21
C ILE A 329 1.87 3.88 -5.21
N PHE A 330 0.98 3.96 -4.22
CA PHE A 330 1.03 4.98 -3.19
C PHE A 330 2.31 4.90 -2.36
N ALA A 331 2.76 3.68 -2.04
CA ALA A 331 4.00 3.41 -1.33
C ALA A 331 5.21 3.94 -2.11
N GLU A 332 5.27 3.66 -3.41
CA GLU A 332 6.38 4.12 -4.27
C GLU A 332 6.34 5.65 -4.46
N ASN A 333 5.17 6.24 -4.66
CA ASN A 333 5.01 7.69 -4.73
C ASN A 333 5.47 8.37 -3.43
N LEU A 334 5.07 7.84 -2.27
CA LEU A 334 5.51 8.35 -0.97
C LEU A 334 7.03 8.23 -0.81
N ARG A 335 7.60 7.08 -1.18
CA ARG A 335 9.05 6.83 -1.06
C ARG A 335 9.84 7.89 -1.83
N ASN A 336 9.46 8.13 -3.08
CA ASN A 336 10.13 9.12 -3.93
C ASN A 336 9.94 10.55 -3.41
N LEU A 337 8.76 10.88 -2.88
CA LEU A 337 8.52 12.18 -2.22
C LEU A 337 9.41 12.39 -0.99
N LEU A 338 9.58 11.37 -0.14
CA LEU A 338 10.41 11.43 1.07
C LEU A 338 11.91 11.54 0.75
N LEU A 339 12.34 10.96 -0.37
CA LEU A 339 13.75 10.91 -0.76
C LEU A 339 14.18 12.06 -1.68
N GLN A 340 13.34 13.07 -1.88
CA GLN A 340 13.75 14.27 -2.62
C GLN A 340 15.00 14.93 -2.01
N ALA A 341 15.82 15.51 -2.89
CA ALA A 341 17.05 16.19 -2.50
C ALA A 341 16.76 17.39 -1.58
N PRO A 342 17.35 17.44 -0.38
CA PRO A 342 17.18 18.56 0.55
C PRO A 342 17.97 19.80 0.11
N ILE A 343 17.41 21.01 0.27
CA ILE A 343 18.13 22.28 0.05
C ILE A 343 18.64 22.84 1.37
N LYS A 344 19.88 22.47 1.72
CA LYS A 344 20.52 22.84 2.99
C LYS A 344 21.12 24.26 2.95
N GLY A 345 21.17 24.93 4.10
CA GLY A 345 21.98 26.13 4.27
C GLY A 345 21.38 27.43 3.71
N LYS A 346 20.07 27.47 3.45
CA LYS A 346 19.38 28.62 2.86
C LYS A 346 18.34 29.21 3.80
N VAL A 347 18.26 30.54 3.85
CA VAL A 347 17.15 31.26 4.49
C VAL A 347 15.98 31.35 3.52
N VAL A 348 14.81 30.86 3.94
CA VAL A 348 13.66 30.62 3.08
C VAL A 348 12.44 31.43 3.54
N LEU A 349 11.74 32.03 2.58
CA LEU A 349 10.39 32.57 2.78
C LEU A 349 9.35 31.55 2.31
N GLY A 350 8.69 30.86 3.23
CA GLY A 350 7.52 30.05 2.94
C GLY A 350 6.28 30.91 2.74
N VAL A 351 5.51 30.60 1.70
CA VAL A 351 4.25 31.26 1.36
C VAL A 351 3.17 30.19 1.24
N ASP A 352 2.18 30.26 2.13
CA ASP A 352 0.97 29.45 2.08
C ASP A 352 -0.17 30.27 1.43
N PRO A 353 -0.47 30.03 0.15
CA PRO A 353 -1.42 30.82 -0.61
C PRO A 353 -2.85 30.71 -0.07
N ALA A 354 -3.58 31.81 -0.12
CA ALA A 354 -5.03 31.77 0.00
C ALA A 354 -5.66 33.03 -0.61
N TYR A 355 -6.97 32.94 -0.91
CA TYR A 355 -7.77 34.08 -1.33
C TYR A 355 -8.24 34.92 -0.12
N ARG A 356 -9.35 34.51 0.50
CA ARG A 356 -10.05 35.30 1.54
C ARG A 356 -9.25 35.46 2.85
N THR A 357 -8.51 34.44 3.26
CA THR A 357 -7.76 34.43 4.53
C THR A 357 -6.36 35.04 4.40
N GLY A 358 -5.98 35.49 3.21
CA GLY A 358 -4.65 36.03 2.94
C GLY A 358 -3.56 34.95 2.82
N CYS A 359 -2.45 35.30 2.19
CA CYS A 359 -1.25 34.49 2.10
C CYS A 359 -0.48 34.57 3.41
N LYS A 360 -0.22 33.42 4.04
CA LYS A 360 0.56 33.34 5.27
C LYS A 360 2.03 33.19 4.90
N LEU A 361 2.88 33.95 5.55
CA LEU A 361 4.31 34.03 5.29
C LEU A 361 5.05 33.51 6.51
N ALA A 362 6.08 32.69 6.28
CA ALA A 362 6.98 32.23 7.32
C ALA A 362 8.43 32.37 6.85
N VAL A 363 9.23 33.13 7.60
CA VAL A 363 10.68 33.16 7.39
C VAL A 363 11.31 32.08 8.26
N VAL A 364 12.08 31.18 7.65
CA VAL A 364 12.89 30.18 8.36
C VAL A 364 14.36 30.38 8.02
N ASP A 365 15.21 30.29 9.04
CA ASP A 365 16.66 30.34 8.86
C ASP A 365 17.23 29.05 8.28
N GLU A 366 18.54 29.00 8.04
CA GLU A 366 19.25 27.85 7.48
C GLU A 366 19.13 26.55 8.30
N THR A 367 18.70 26.64 9.56
CA THR A 367 18.45 25.50 10.46
C THR A 367 16.98 25.09 10.49
N GLY A 368 16.11 25.84 9.82
CA GLY A 368 14.66 25.68 9.84
C GLY A 368 13.99 26.31 11.06
N LYS A 369 14.69 27.14 11.84
CA LYS A 369 14.07 27.89 12.93
C LYS A 369 13.22 29.00 12.35
N MET A 370 11.97 29.10 12.83
CA MET A 370 11.08 30.19 12.45
C MET A 370 11.58 31.52 13.05
N LEU A 371 11.72 32.53 12.20
CA LEU A 371 12.19 33.87 12.54
C LEU A 371 11.06 34.90 12.60
N GLU A 372 10.13 34.88 11.63
CA GLU A 372 9.01 35.80 11.56
C GLU A 372 7.82 35.15 10.83
N ILE A 373 6.61 35.51 11.28
CA ILE A 373 5.33 35.18 10.64
C ILE A 373 4.64 36.48 10.22
N ALA A 374 4.01 36.47 9.06
CA ALA A 374 3.17 37.58 8.60
C ALA A 374 2.00 37.07 7.77
N VAL A 375 0.97 37.89 7.62
CA VAL A 375 -0.15 37.62 6.72
C VAL A 375 -0.30 38.79 5.76
N THR A 376 -0.40 38.51 4.47
CA THR A 376 -0.56 39.51 3.41
C THR A 376 -1.74 39.16 2.51
N TYR A 377 -2.25 40.12 1.76
CA TYR A 377 -3.43 39.92 0.91
C TYR A 377 -3.15 40.30 -0.55
N PRO A 378 -2.20 39.62 -1.23
CA PRO A 378 -1.82 39.98 -2.60
C PRO A 378 -2.86 39.56 -3.66
N THR A 379 -3.78 38.66 -3.32
CA THR A 379 -4.73 38.03 -4.26
C THR A 379 -6.18 38.50 -4.02
N PRO A 380 -7.12 38.20 -4.96
CA PRO A 380 -8.54 38.43 -4.75
C PRO A 380 -9.08 37.69 -3.51
N PRO A 381 -10.14 38.19 -2.86
CA PRO A 381 -10.92 39.39 -3.21
C PRO A 381 -10.33 40.70 -2.66
N VAL A 382 -9.33 40.64 -1.77
CA VAL A 382 -8.85 41.80 -1.01
C VAL A 382 -7.86 42.66 -1.82
N ASN A 383 -6.99 42.04 -2.63
CA ASN A 383 -6.11 42.72 -3.60
C ASN A 383 -5.25 43.88 -3.03
N LYS A 384 -4.73 43.75 -1.81
CA LYS A 384 -3.78 44.71 -1.20
C LYS A 384 -2.35 44.51 -1.72
N VAL A 385 -2.18 44.52 -3.05
CA VAL A 385 -0.93 44.17 -3.74
C VAL A 385 0.25 45.03 -3.28
N ALA A 386 0.09 46.36 -3.23
CA ALA A 386 1.18 47.27 -2.84
C ALA A 386 1.59 47.11 -1.36
N GLU A 387 0.65 46.77 -0.48
CA GLU A 387 0.94 46.50 0.94
C GLU A 387 1.71 45.20 1.09
N ALA A 388 1.25 44.15 0.41
CA ALA A 388 1.93 42.85 0.37
C ALA A 388 3.34 42.98 -0.20
N GLU A 389 3.52 43.72 -1.29
CA GLU A 389 4.82 43.94 -1.92
C GLU A 389 5.82 44.58 -0.96
N ARG A 390 5.41 45.65 -0.26
CA ARG A 390 6.27 46.29 0.75
C ARG A 390 6.69 45.32 1.84
N LYS A 391 5.77 44.48 2.32
CA LYS A 391 6.08 43.51 3.38
C LYS A 391 7.02 42.40 2.87
N PHE A 392 6.85 41.93 1.65
CA PHE A 392 7.79 40.98 1.04
C PHE A 392 9.20 41.58 0.93
N LEU A 393 9.32 42.80 0.40
CA LEU A 393 10.61 43.49 0.28
C LEU A 393 11.27 43.70 1.65
N GLU A 394 10.51 44.12 2.66
CA GLU A 394 10.98 44.26 4.04
C GLU A 394 11.56 42.95 4.59
N LEU A 395 10.84 41.83 4.44
CA LEU A 395 11.30 40.53 4.93
C LEU A 395 12.53 40.04 4.16
N ILE A 396 12.51 40.16 2.82
CA ILE A 396 13.63 39.77 1.96
C ILE A 396 14.89 40.51 2.36
N ASP A 397 14.79 41.82 2.58
CA ASP A 397 15.93 42.65 2.97
C ASP A 397 16.41 42.33 4.38
N LYS A 398 15.49 42.27 5.35
CA LYS A 398 15.78 42.06 6.78
C LYS A 398 16.49 40.73 7.06
N TYR A 399 16.08 39.67 6.39
CA TYR A 399 16.56 38.31 6.67
C TYR A 399 17.51 37.75 5.61
N ALA A 400 17.89 38.55 4.61
CA ALA A 400 18.72 38.09 3.50
C ALA A 400 18.15 36.84 2.81
N ILE A 401 16.84 36.82 2.56
CA ILE A 401 16.15 35.68 1.97
C ILE A 401 16.73 35.37 0.59
N GLU A 402 17.09 34.11 0.39
CA GLU A 402 17.68 33.62 -0.87
C GLU A 402 16.64 32.92 -1.75
N LEU A 403 15.54 32.46 -1.15
CA LEU A 403 14.57 31.60 -1.83
C LEU A 403 13.15 31.78 -1.30
N VAL A 404 12.18 31.85 -2.21
CA VAL A 404 10.74 31.86 -1.88
C VAL A 404 10.13 30.50 -2.21
N VAL A 405 9.42 29.91 -1.26
CA VAL A 405 8.75 28.61 -1.43
C VAL A 405 7.26 28.82 -1.37
N ILE A 406 6.54 28.44 -2.42
CA ILE A 406 5.10 28.63 -2.54
C ILE A 406 4.41 27.26 -2.45
N GLY A 407 3.40 27.13 -1.60
CA GLY A 407 2.54 25.95 -1.59
C GLY A 407 1.70 25.84 -2.87
N ASN A 408 1.48 24.64 -3.38
CA ASN A 408 0.68 24.41 -4.61
C ASN A 408 -0.85 24.42 -4.39
N GLY A 409 -1.33 25.09 -3.34
CA GLY A 409 -2.74 25.12 -2.97
C GLY A 409 -3.63 26.09 -3.70
N THR A 410 -4.73 26.41 -3.03
CA THR A 410 -5.70 27.40 -3.51
C THR A 410 -5.06 28.78 -3.59
N ALA A 411 -5.24 29.49 -4.71
CA ALA A 411 -4.61 30.78 -5.02
C ALA A 411 -3.08 30.74 -5.23
N SER A 412 -2.48 29.54 -5.33
CA SER A 412 -1.05 29.38 -5.59
C SER A 412 -0.60 30.11 -6.84
N ARG A 413 -1.40 30.05 -7.91
CA ARG A 413 -1.10 30.70 -9.18
C ARG A 413 -1.06 32.23 -9.11
N GLU A 414 -2.06 32.83 -8.50
CA GLU A 414 -2.11 34.29 -8.33
C GLU A 414 -0.96 34.76 -7.43
N THR A 415 -0.59 33.94 -6.45
CA THR A 415 0.53 34.19 -5.55
C THR A 415 1.87 34.03 -6.28
N GLU A 416 2.00 33.03 -7.14
CA GLU A 416 3.16 32.80 -8.02
C GLU A 416 3.41 34.03 -8.91
N GLN A 417 2.37 34.54 -9.58
CA GLN A 417 2.47 35.75 -10.41
C GLN A 417 2.94 36.95 -9.58
N PHE A 418 2.36 37.15 -8.40
CA PHE A 418 2.76 38.23 -7.50
C PHE A 418 4.24 38.09 -7.07
N VAL A 419 4.68 36.89 -6.68
CA VAL A 419 6.07 36.64 -6.27
C VAL A 419 7.05 36.87 -7.43
N ALA A 420 6.69 36.44 -8.65
CA ALA A 420 7.51 36.70 -9.83
C ALA A 420 7.65 38.21 -10.13
N ASP A 421 6.58 38.98 -9.95
CA ASP A 421 6.62 40.44 -10.11
C ASP A 421 7.49 41.11 -9.03
N VAL A 422 7.48 40.59 -7.80
CA VAL A 422 8.40 41.01 -6.72
C VAL A 422 9.85 40.68 -7.09
N ILE A 423 10.13 39.45 -7.56
CA ILE A 423 11.50 39.02 -7.96
C ILE A 423 12.06 39.93 -9.06
N LYS A 424 11.25 40.31 -10.04
CA LYS A 424 11.65 41.24 -11.13
C LYS A 424 12.12 42.61 -10.61
N LYS A 425 11.71 43.02 -9.40
CA LYS A 425 12.11 44.28 -8.75
C LYS A 425 13.37 44.13 -7.88
N VAL A 426 13.76 42.91 -7.49
CA VAL A 426 14.92 42.64 -6.59
C VAL A 426 16.03 41.89 -7.33
N LYS A 427 16.36 42.32 -8.56
CA LYS A 427 17.28 41.60 -9.46
C LYS A 427 18.68 41.40 -8.88
N GLU A 428 19.14 42.30 -8.01
CA GLU A 428 20.49 42.26 -7.42
C GLU A 428 20.70 41.05 -6.50
N ARG A 429 19.63 40.48 -5.93
CA ARG A 429 19.71 39.35 -4.98
C ARG A 429 19.60 37.96 -5.64
N LYS A 430 19.40 37.90 -6.97
CA LYS A 430 19.16 36.64 -7.71
C LYS A 430 18.09 35.75 -7.03
N LEU A 431 17.05 36.37 -6.48
CA LEU A 431 15.98 35.67 -5.80
C LEU A 431 15.26 34.73 -6.77
N GLN A 432 15.01 33.52 -6.32
CA GLN A 432 14.27 32.51 -7.07
C GLN A 432 13.05 32.08 -6.25
N TYR A 433 12.10 31.42 -6.93
CA TYR A 433 11.03 30.73 -6.24
C TYR A 433 10.88 29.29 -6.72
N LEU A 434 10.20 28.48 -5.93
CA LEU A 434 9.73 27.17 -6.35
C LEU A 434 8.37 26.85 -5.74
N ILE A 435 7.72 25.85 -6.33
CA ILE A 435 6.41 25.37 -5.88
C ILE A 435 6.58 24.00 -5.21
N VAL A 436 6.21 23.91 -3.94
CA VAL A 436 6.22 22.64 -3.19
C VAL A 436 4.81 22.13 -2.97
N SER A 437 4.70 20.82 -2.80
CA SER A 437 3.42 20.21 -2.42
C SER A 437 3.01 20.70 -1.03
N GLU A 438 1.77 21.16 -0.88
CA GLU A 438 1.15 21.44 0.42
C GLU A 438 0.40 20.22 0.99
N ALA A 439 0.44 19.07 0.32
CA ALA A 439 -0.27 17.87 0.75
C ALA A 439 0.10 17.52 2.20
N GLY A 440 -0.89 17.43 3.07
CA GLY A 440 -0.72 17.17 4.49
C GLY A 440 -0.25 18.36 5.36
N ALA A 441 -0.01 19.55 4.79
CA ALA A 441 0.41 20.73 5.58
C ALA A 441 -0.70 21.20 6.53
N SER A 442 -1.94 21.19 6.04
CA SER A 442 -3.13 21.45 6.86
C SER A 442 -3.26 20.42 8.01
N VAL A 443 -3.01 19.14 7.73
CA VAL A 443 -3.05 18.07 8.73
C VAL A 443 -1.95 18.24 9.77
N TYR A 444 -0.72 18.57 9.37
CA TYR A 444 0.34 18.94 10.30
C TYR A 444 -0.09 20.12 11.17
N SER A 445 -0.56 21.21 10.58
CA SER A 445 -0.82 22.46 11.29
C SER A 445 -1.90 22.34 12.39
N ALA A 446 -2.86 21.44 12.19
CA ALA A 446 -3.90 21.09 13.16
C ALA A 446 -3.48 19.99 14.15
N SER A 447 -2.33 19.34 13.93
CA SER A 447 -1.85 18.22 14.75
C SER A 447 -1.36 18.68 16.12
N LYS A 448 -1.29 17.72 17.06
CA LYS A 448 -0.66 17.93 18.37
C LYS A 448 0.81 18.27 18.25
N VAL A 449 1.52 17.69 17.27
CA VAL A 449 2.95 17.95 17.05
C VAL A 449 3.18 19.43 16.74
N ALA A 450 2.38 20.01 15.83
CA ALA A 450 2.49 21.42 15.50
C ALA A 450 2.04 22.35 16.65
N GLN A 451 1.07 21.92 17.45
CA GLN A 451 0.68 22.63 18.68
C GLN A 451 1.79 22.65 19.73
N GLU A 452 2.55 21.56 19.86
CA GLU A 452 3.71 21.46 20.75
C GLU A 452 4.89 22.29 20.23
N GLU A 453 5.16 22.27 18.91
CA GLU A 453 6.23 23.07 18.28
C GLU A 453 5.93 24.58 18.32
N PHE A 454 4.67 24.98 18.09
CA PHE A 454 4.24 26.38 17.98
C PHE A 454 2.93 26.69 18.72
N PRO A 455 2.93 26.68 20.06
CA PRO A 455 1.71 26.86 20.86
C PRO A 455 1.03 28.21 20.66
N ALA A 456 1.81 29.26 20.39
CA ALA A 456 1.33 30.64 20.27
C ALA A 456 0.79 31.00 18.88
N LEU A 457 1.04 30.18 17.86
CA LEU A 457 0.60 30.41 16.49
C LEU A 457 -0.75 29.78 16.23
N ASP A 458 -1.52 30.37 15.31
CA ASP A 458 -2.75 29.76 14.83
C ASP A 458 -2.46 28.60 13.84
N VAL A 459 -3.53 27.92 13.40
CA VAL A 459 -3.41 26.78 12.48
C VAL A 459 -2.89 27.21 11.10
N ALA A 460 -3.33 28.35 10.58
CA ALA A 460 -2.97 28.80 9.24
C ALA A 460 -1.49 29.25 9.17
N GLU A 461 -0.97 29.84 10.23
CA GLU A 461 0.41 30.30 10.36
C GLU A 461 1.40 29.13 10.41
N ARG A 462 1.06 28.05 11.14
CA ARG A 462 1.90 26.84 11.23
C ARG A 462 2.10 26.16 9.88
N SER A 463 1.10 26.23 9.01
CA SER A 463 1.15 25.64 7.67
C SER A 463 2.25 26.26 6.80
N ALA A 464 2.42 27.59 6.85
CA ALA A 464 3.48 28.28 6.11
C ALA A 464 4.89 27.86 6.56
N ILE A 465 5.08 27.58 7.85
CA ILE A 465 6.34 27.05 8.39
C ILE A 465 6.64 25.67 7.80
N SER A 466 5.63 24.79 7.73
CA SER A 466 5.80 23.45 7.15
C SER A 466 6.17 23.52 5.67
N ILE A 467 5.53 24.41 4.91
CA ILE A 467 5.86 24.67 3.49
C ILE A 467 7.33 25.08 3.34
N ALA A 468 7.82 26.01 4.17
CA ALA A 468 9.22 26.45 4.12
C ALA A 468 10.21 25.30 4.44
N ARG A 469 9.93 24.53 5.50
CA ARG A 469 10.80 23.45 5.98
C ARG A 469 10.84 22.23 5.06
N ARG A 470 9.76 21.95 4.32
CA ARG A 470 9.70 20.85 3.34
C ARG A 470 10.78 20.93 2.28
N LEU A 471 11.14 22.14 1.85
CA LEU A 471 12.24 22.30 0.92
C LEU A 471 13.59 21.96 1.58
N GLN A 472 13.80 22.46 2.79
CA GLN A 472 15.10 22.33 3.47
C GLN A 472 15.43 20.87 3.76
N ASP A 473 14.44 20.11 4.23
CA ASP A 473 14.52 18.65 4.29
C ASP A 473 13.12 18.02 4.19
N PRO A 474 12.74 17.47 3.01
CA PRO A 474 11.45 16.84 2.79
C PRO A 474 11.18 15.70 3.78
N LEU A 475 12.17 14.86 4.05
CA LEU A 475 12.04 13.72 4.96
C LEU A 475 11.75 14.20 6.39
N ALA A 476 12.56 15.13 6.90
CA ALA A 476 12.45 15.58 8.29
C ALA A 476 11.13 16.31 8.60
N GLU A 477 10.52 16.94 7.59
CA GLU A 477 9.25 17.64 7.73
C GLU A 477 8.04 16.72 7.47
N LEU A 478 8.08 15.87 6.44
CA LEU A 478 6.95 14.98 6.08
C LEU A 478 6.71 13.88 7.13
N VAL A 479 7.74 13.40 7.83
CA VAL A 479 7.60 12.41 8.92
C VAL A 479 6.77 12.92 10.11
N LYS A 480 6.53 14.23 10.21
CA LYS A 480 5.68 14.82 11.25
C LYS A 480 4.19 14.66 10.95
N ILE A 481 3.84 14.26 9.74
CA ILE A 481 2.48 14.05 9.27
C ILE A 481 2.16 12.56 9.35
N ASP A 482 0.91 12.22 9.64
CA ASP A 482 0.42 10.85 9.47
C ASP A 482 0.59 10.44 7.99
N PRO A 483 1.35 9.37 7.67
CA PRO A 483 1.66 9.01 6.29
C PRO A 483 0.43 8.87 5.39
N LYS A 484 -0.70 8.38 5.92
CA LYS A 484 -1.95 8.24 5.16
C LYS A 484 -2.67 9.57 4.88
N ALA A 485 -2.23 10.65 5.51
CA ALA A 485 -2.74 12.00 5.29
C ALA A 485 -1.89 12.79 4.28
N ILE A 486 -0.74 12.24 3.87
CA ILE A 486 0.03 12.74 2.74
C ILE A 486 -0.68 12.24 1.48
N GLY A 487 -1.11 13.16 0.60
CA GLY A 487 -1.77 12.80 -0.65
C GLY A 487 -0.77 12.19 -1.63
N VAL A 488 -0.81 10.86 -1.80
CA VAL A 488 0.16 10.08 -2.57
C VAL A 488 -0.45 9.34 -3.76
N GLY A 489 -1.77 9.47 -3.96
CA GLY A 489 -2.40 9.00 -5.19
C GLY A 489 -3.91 9.17 -5.24
N GLN A 490 -4.47 8.87 -6.42
CA GLN A 490 -5.92 8.85 -6.62
C GLN A 490 -6.53 7.65 -5.89
N TYR A 491 -7.74 7.80 -5.36
CA TYR A 491 -8.46 6.75 -4.63
C TYR A 491 -7.85 6.32 -3.29
N GLN A 492 -6.92 7.08 -2.73
CA GLN A 492 -6.29 6.79 -1.43
C GLN A 492 -7.30 6.67 -0.27
N HIS A 493 -8.43 7.37 -0.32
CA HIS A 493 -9.51 7.25 0.67
C HIS A 493 -10.48 6.09 0.38
N ASP A 494 -10.29 5.40 -0.74
CA ASP A 494 -11.19 4.36 -1.23
C ASP A 494 -10.67 2.94 -0.97
N VAL A 495 -9.39 2.82 -0.57
CA VAL A 495 -8.76 1.56 -0.18
C VAL A 495 -8.92 1.29 1.32
N THR A 496 -8.63 0.05 1.75
CA THR A 496 -8.61 -0.33 3.17
C THR A 496 -7.59 0.51 3.96
N GLN A 497 -8.09 1.42 4.79
CA GLN A 497 -7.27 2.42 5.49
C GLN A 497 -6.23 1.82 6.45
N LYS A 498 -6.53 0.67 7.08
CA LYS A 498 -5.57 -0.03 7.95
C LYS A 498 -4.36 -0.52 7.16
N ARG A 499 -4.60 -1.15 6.01
CA ARG A 499 -3.56 -1.70 5.14
C ARG A 499 -2.71 -0.58 4.51
N LEU A 500 -3.37 0.51 4.11
CA LEU A 500 -2.69 1.73 3.65
C LEU A 500 -1.75 2.29 4.74
N GLU A 501 -2.24 2.44 5.97
CA GLU A 501 -1.44 2.95 7.09
C GLU A 501 -0.21 2.07 7.37
N GLU A 502 -0.38 0.75 7.42
CA GLU A 502 0.71 -0.20 7.60
C GLU A 502 1.77 -0.09 6.49
N SER A 503 1.34 -0.04 5.23
CA SER A 503 2.23 0.07 4.06
C SER A 503 2.98 1.39 4.01
N LEU A 504 2.29 2.52 4.17
CA LEU A 504 2.93 3.84 4.12
C LEU A 504 3.87 4.07 5.31
N LYS A 505 3.52 3.58 6.50
CA LYS A 505 4.41 3.62 7.67
C LYS A 505 5.70 2.85 7.42
N ALA A 506 5.60 1.68 6.80
CA ALA A 506 6.75 0.88 6.40
C ALA A 506 7.66 1.59 5.39
N VAL A 507 7.09 2.34 4.44
CA VAL A 507 7.85 3.18 3.50
C VAL A 507 8.61 4.28 4.23
N VAL A 508 7.96 4.95 5.19
CA VAL A 508 8.62 5.99 5.98
C VAL A 508 9.77 5.42 6.79
N GLU A 509 9.57 4.27 7.45
CA GLU A 509 10.65 3.56 8.15
C GLU A 509 11.81 3.23 7.21
N SER A 510 11.53 2.65 6.03
CA SER A 510 12.56 2.36 5.02
C SER A 510 13.33 3.63 4.62
N ALA A 511 12.64 4.71 4.26
CA ALA A 511 13.27 5.97 3.85
C ALA A 511 14.14 6.58 4.96
N VAL A 512 13.65 6.61 6.20
CA VAL A 512 14.38 7.15 7.36
C VAL A 512 15.65 6.35 7.65
N ASN A 513 15.59 5.02 7.60
CA ASN A 513 16.74 4.17 7.87
C ASN A 513 17.72 4.11 6.69
N HIS A 514 17.22 4.25 5.45
CA HIS A 514 18.04 4.36 4.26
C HIS A 514 18.91 5.63 4.31
N VAL A 515 18.29 6.78 4.62
CA VAL A 515 19.01 8.04 4.78
C VAL A 515 19.90 7.97 6.02
N GLY A 516 19.34 7.63 7.18
CA GLY A 516 19.98 7.69 8.50
C GLY A 516 19.78 9.06 9.17
N VAL A 517 19.86 9.11 10.50
CA VAL A 517 19.38 10.26 11.29
C VAL A 517 20.47 10.83 12.17
N ASP A 518 20.69 12.15 12.17
CA ASP A 518 21.62 12.79 13.12
C ASP A 518 21.00 12.86 14.52
N LEU A 519 21.68 12.25 15.48
CA LEU A 519 21.20 12.07 16.85
C LEU A 519 21.04 13.40 17.62
N ASN A 520 21.82 14.42 17.26
CA ASN A 520 21.86 15.70 17.95
C ASN A 520 20.89 16.75 17.38
N THR A 521 20.42 16.58 16.14
CA THR A 521 19.51 17.54 15.49
C THR A 521 18.12 16.98 15.23
N ALA A 522 17.96 15.65 15.11
CA ALA A 522 16.69 15.05 14.75
C ALA A 522 15.55 15.35 15.74
N SER A 523 14.34 15.47 15.20
CA SER A 523 13.11 15.61 15.98
C SER A 523 12.67 14.27 16.58
N PRO A 524 11.83 14.27 17.65
CA PRO A 524 11.22 13.03 18.15
C PRO A 524 10.43 12.28 17.06
N SER A 525 9.77 12.99 16.15
CA SER A 525 9.01 12.39 15.05
C SER A 525 9.91 11.59 14.12
N LEU A 526 11.03 12.18 13.67
CA LEU A 526 12.01 11.51 12.81
C LEU A 526 12.65 10.29 13.50
N LEU A 527 13.07 10.45 14.76
CA LEU A 527 13.66 9.37 15.55
C LEU A 527 12.71 8.19 15.73
N SER A 528 11.39 8.41 15.78
CA SER A 528 10.41 7.34 15.99
C SER A 528 10.25 6.37 14.82
N TYR A 529 10.83 6.69 13.66
CA TYR A 529 10.89 5.82 12.48
C TYR A 529 12.24 5.14 12.31
N VAL A 530 13.21 5.40 13.21
CA VAL A 530 14.47 4.66 13.21
C VAL A 530 14.21 3.25 13.74
N SER A 531 14.78 2.25 13.07
CA SER A 531 14.69 0.84 13.44
C SER A 531 14.95 0.64 14.93
N GLY A 532 14.04 -0.05 15.63
CA GLY A 532 14.15 -0.31 17.07
C GLY A 532 13.80 0.85 18.01
N ILE A 533 13.45 2.04 17.50
CA ILE A 533 13.07 3.20 18.31
C ILE A 533 11.54 3.37 18.31
N SER A 534 10.94 3.33 19.50
CA SER A 534 9.54 3.73 19.69
C SER A 534 9.40 5.24 19.91
N SER A 535 8.20 5.78 19.75
CA SER A 535 7.91 7.20 20.05
C SER A 535 8.29 7.61 21.47
N THR A 536 8.23 6.68 22.43
CA THR A 536 8.67 6.93 23.82
C THR A 536 10.18 7.08 23.90
N ILE A 537 10.93 6.18 23.25
CA ILE A 537 12.39 6.21 23.22
C ILE A 537 12.87 7.46 22.48
N ALA A 538 12.23 7.82 21.37
CA ALA A 538 12.54 9.04 20.62
C ALA A 538 12.46 10.30 21.49
N LYS A 539 11.40 10.46 22.30
CA LYS A 539 11.27 11.55 23.27
C LYS A 539 12.36 11.50 24.34
N ASN A 540 12.70 10.31 24.83
CA ASN A 540 13.76 10.15 25.82
C ASN A 540 15.15 10.49 25.28
N ILE A 541 15.43 10.21 24.01
CA ILE A 541 16.68 10.59 23.34
C ILE A 541 16.84 12.12 23.31
N VAL A 542 15.79 12.82 22.88
CA VAL A 542 15.78 14.29 22.82
C VAL A 542 15.92 14.89 24.23
N LYS A 543 15.12 14.39 25.18
CA LYS A 543 15.24 14.80 26.58
C LYS A 543 16.65 14.56 27.15
N PHE A 544 17.25 13.42 26.82
CA PHE A 544 18.60 13.09 27.29
C PHE A 544 19.64 14.11 26.78
N ARG A 545 19.61 14.50 25.50
CA ARG A 545 20.54 15.52 24.97
C ARG A 545 20.27 16.93 25.48
N GLU A 546 19.02 17.25 25.83
CA GLU A 546 18.66 18.52 26.46
C GLU A 546 19.21 18.62 27.89
N GLU A 547 19.14 17.53 28.66
CA GLU A 547 19.60 17.48 30.06
C GLU A 547 21.12 17.26 30.20
N ASN A 548 21.73 16.48 29.30
CA ASN A 548 23.13 16.05 29.41
C ASN A 548 24.07 16.67 28.36
N GLY A 549 23.53 17.50 27.47
CA GLY A 549 24.26 18.06 26.32
C GLY A 549 24.32 17.11 25.12
N LYS A 550 25.02 17.54 24.05
CA LYS A 550 25.13 16.79 22.79
C LYS A 550 25.76 15.41 23.01
N PHE A 551 25.28 14.42 22.25
CA PHE A 551 25.93 13.13 22.12
C PHE A 551 27.27 13.29 21.38
N VAL A 552 28.34 12.80 21.98
CA VAL A 552 29.70 12.75 21.41
C VAL A 552 30.11 11.33 21.00
N SER A 553 29.37 10.31 21.44
CA SER A 553 29.58 8.93 21.01
C SER A 553 28.28 8.15 21.00
N ARG A 554 28.11 7.26 20.01
CA ARG A 554 26.99 6.30 19.96
C ARG A 554 26.85 5.47 21.23
N LYS A 555 27.95 5.17 21.94
CA LYS A 555 27.93 4.43 23.22
C LYS A 555 27.07 5.09 24.30
N GLN A 556 26.90 6.41 24.25
CA GLN A 556 26.07 7.14 25.21
C GLN A 556 24.58 6.81 25.06
N LEU A 557 24.12 6.33 23.90
CA LEU A 557 22.73 5.91 23.70
C LEU A 557 22.31 4.82 24.68
N ALA A 558 23.21 3.93 25.09
CA ALA A 558 22.92 2.89 26.08
C ALA A 558 22.50 3.44 27.46
N LYS A 559 22.73 4.73 27.73
CA LYS A 559 22.28 5.42 28.95
C LYS A 559 20.88 6.03 28.83
N VAL A 560 20.27 6.01 27.65
CA VAL A 560 18.93 6.56 27.43
C VAL A 560 17.88 5.67 28.09
N PRO A 561 16.96 6.24 28.89
CA PRO A 561 15.92 5.46 29.56
C PRO A 561 15.05 4.65 28.58
N ARG A 562 14.80 3.39 28.93
CA ARG A 562 13.97 2.42 28.18
C ARG A 562 14.57 1.95 26.84
N LEU A 563 15.80 2.34 26.50
CA LEU A 563 16.52 1.75 25.37
C LEU A 563 17.24 0.47 25.83
N GLY A 564 16.61 -0.68 25.57
CA GLY A 564 17.20 -1.99 25.91
C GLY A 564 18.31 -2.42 24.93
N PRO A 565 19.09 -3.48 25.25
CA PRO A 565 20.20 -3.94 24.42
C PRO A 565 19.80 -4.30 22.98
N LYS A 566 18.65 -4.97 22.79
CA LYS A 566 18.15 -5.30 21.45
C LYS A 566 17.77 -4.05 20.65
N ALA A 567 17.03 -3.13 21.27
CA ALA A 567 16.66 -1.87 20.61
C ALA A 567 17.90 -1.02 20.26
N TYR A 568 18.93 -1.02 21.12
CA TYR A 568 20.22 -0.39 20.84
C TYR A 568 20.91 -1.03 19.63
N GLU A 569 21.01 -2.36 19.57
CA GLU A 569 21.55 -3.08 18.39
C GLU A 569 20.79 -2.68 17.12
N GLN A 570 19.47 -2.70 17.15
CA GLN A 570 18.65 -2.42 15.97
C GLN A 570 18.76 -0.97 15.47
N CYS A 571 19.08 0.01 16.34
CA CYS A 571 19.02 1.43 15.98
C CYS A 571 20.39 2.07 15.74
N VAL A 572 21.44 1.59 16.41
CA VAL A 572 22.69 2.36 16.55
C VAL A 572 23.43 2.60 15.23
N GLY A 573 23.33 1.69 14.27
CA GLY A 573 23.92 1.86 12.93
C GLY A 573 23.22 2.92 12.06
N PHE A 574 21.95 3.24 12.36
CA PHE A 574 21.15 4.22 11.62
C PHE A 574 21.25 5.63 12.20
N LEU A 575 21.80 5.77 13.41
CA LEU A 575 21.98 7.05 14.10
C LEU A 575 23.39 7.59 13.87
N ARG A 576 23.52 8.79 13.37
CA ARG A 576 24.81 9.44 13.08
C ARG A 576 25.10 10.55 14.08
N ILE A 577 26.38 10.83 14.29
CA ILE A 577 26.86 12.00 15.02
C ILE A 577 27.75 12.77 14.05
N SER A 578 27.29 13.95 13.62
CA SER A 578 28.06 14.80 12.72
C SER A 578 29.48 15.06 13.23
N SER A 579 30.44 15.14 12.31
CA SER A 579 31.87 15.21 12.57
C SER A 579 32.31 16.39 13.45
N GLU A 580 31.54 17.47 13.51
CA GLU A 580 31.80 18.62 14.38
C GLU A 580 31.57 18.32 15.89
N GLY A 581 31.02 17.15 16.25
CA GLY A 581 30.74 16.78 17.64
C GLY A 581 31.07 15.33 18.03
N GLY A 582 31.56 14.48 17.13
CA GLY A 582 31.83 13.07 17.39
C GLY A 582 33.26 12.77 17.85
N ALA A 583 33.41 11.98 18.92
CA ALA A 583 34.72 11.50 19.39
C ALA A 583 35.32 10.42 18.49
N ASN A 584 34.49 9.67 17.75
CA ASN A 584 34.91 8.67 16.78
C ASN A 584 34.40 9.06 15.38
N PRO A 585 35.27 9.26 14.37
CA PRO A 585 34.87 9.58 13.00
C PRO A 585 33.90 8.57 12.37
N LEU A 586 33.94 7.31 12.79
CA LEU A 586 33.04 6.25 12.28
C LEU A 586 31.58 6.47 12.72
N ASP A 587 31.32 7.22 13.79
CA ASP A 587 29.95 7.54 14.23
C ASP A 587 29.23 8.47 13.23
N ASN A 588 29.94 9.06 12.28
CA ASN A 588 29.37 9.82 11.15
C ASN A 588 29.12 8.94 9.90
N THR A 589 29.33 7.63 9.99
CA THR A 589 29.13 6.68 8.89
C THR A 589 27.99 5.71 9.23
N PRO A 590 27.36 5.06 8.25
CA PRO A 590 26.37 4.02 8.53
C PRO A 590 26.97 2.69 9.00
N ILE A 591 28.29 2.62 9.19
CA ILE A 591 28.98 1.41 9.66
C ILE A 591 28.49 1.11 11.08
N HIS A 592 28.02 -0.12 11.28
CA HIS A 592 27.54 -0.55 12.58
C HIS A 592 28.70 -0.68 13.59
N PRO A 593 28.51 -0.32 14.88
CA PRO A 593 29.54 -0.49 15.90
C PRO A 593 30.09 -1.91 16.05
N GLU A 594 29.33 -2.94 15.65
CA GLU A 594 29.79 -4.33 15.63
C GLU A 594 30.95 -4.58 14.65
N SER A 595 31.11 -3.70 13.65
CA SER A 595 32.13 -3.80 12.60
C SER A 595 33.31 -2.84 12.82
N TYR A 596 33.36 -2.10 13.93
CA TYR A 596 34.45 -1.13 14.17
C TYR A 596 35.82 -1.80 14.23
N SER A 597 35.92 -2.98 14.87
CA SER A 597 37.17 -3.75 14.91
C SER A 597 37.66 -4.19 13.52
N THR A 598 36.74 -4.44 12.59
CA THR A 598 37.06 -4.72 11.19
C THR A 598 37.67 -3.50 10.52
N VAL A 599 37.10 -2.31 10.74
CA VAL A 599 37.64 -1.06 10.21
C VAL A 599 39.03 -0.79 10.80
N ASP A 600 39.22 -0.98 12.11
CA ASP A 600 40.51 -0.82 12.76
C ASP A 600 41.58 -1.76 12.14
N ALA A 601 41.21 -3.01 11.85
CA ALA A 601 42.09 -3.97 11.19
C ALA A 601 42.42 -3.57 9.73
N LEU A 602 41.42 -3.09 8.98
CA LEU A 602 41.60 -2.58 7.62
C LEU A 602 42.55 -1.38 7.59
N PHE A 603 42.36 -0.41 8.49
CA PHE A 603 43.19 0.79 8.59
C PHE A 603 44.64 0.45 8.94
N LYS A 604 44.84 -0.54 9.82
CA LYS A 604 46.16 -1.06 10.15
C LYS A 604 46.86 -1.69 8.96
N GLU A 605 46.14 -2.45 8.13
CA GLU A 605 46.69 -3.07 6.91
C GLU A 605 47.08 -2.00 5.88
N LEU A 606 46.23 -0.98 5.71
CA LEU A 606 46.45 0.16 4.81
C LEU A 606 47.49 1.16 5.33
N ARG A 607 47.93 1.01 6.59
CA ARG A 607 48.84 1.93 7.31
C ARG A 607 48.34 3.38 7.27
N VAL A 608 47.07 3.56 7.59
CA VAL A 608 46.38 4.86 7.66
C VAL A 608 45.71 5.03 9.02
N GLU A 609 45.54 6.27 9.44
CA GLU A 609 44.88 6.64 10.69
C GLU A 609 43.41 7.02 10.46
N LEU A 610 42.54 6.82 11.45
CA LEU A 610 41.12 7.20 11.36
C LEU A 610 40.91 8.71 11.14
N SER A 611 41.89 9.55 11.51
CA SER A 611 41.89 10.99 11.23
C SER A 611 41.99 11.31 9.73
N GLN A 612 42.43 10.35 8.90
CA GLN A 612 42.49 10.49 7.45
C GLN A 612 41.15 10.13 6.76
N LEU A 613 40.08 9.86 7.53
CA LEU A 613 38.76 9.58 6.98
C LEU A 613 38.26 10.74 6.11
N GLY A 614 37.82 10.42 4.89
CA GLY A 614 37.38 11.41 3.89
C GLY A 614 38.50 12.05 3.06
N SER A 615 39.78 11.79 3.38
CA SER A 615 40.91 12.27 2.59
C SER A 615 40.97 11.63 1.20
N GLN A 616 41.53 12.36 0.22
CA GLN A 616 41.73 11.81 -1.13
C GLN A 616 42.70 10.62 -1.13
N GLU A 617 43.73 10.64 -0.26
CA GLU A 617 44.67 9.53 -0.12
C GLU A 617 43.96 8.24 0.29
N LEU A 618 43.09 8.31 1.31
CA LEU A 618 42.31 7.16 1.75
C LEU A 618 41.38 6.67 0.64
N LYS A 619 40.70 7.57 -0.08
CA LYS A 619 39.82 7.20 -1.19
C LYS A 619 40.56 6.42 -2.29
N SER A 620 41.74 6.89 -2.69
CA SER A 620 42.56 6.19 -3.68
C SER A 620 42.95 4.80 -3.20
N LYS A 621 43.45 4.67 -1.96
CA LYS A 621 43.81 3.37 -1.37
C LYS A 621 42.63 2.41 -1.31
N LEU A 622 41.45 2.89 -0.89
CA LEU A 622 40.23 2.07 -0.82
C LEU A 622 39.75 1.61 -2.20
N SER A 623 39.92 2.43 -3.23
CA SER A 623 39.50 2.10 -4.60
C SER A 623 40.36 1.03 -5.29
N GLU A 624 41.58 0.81 -4.79
CA GLU A 624 42.52 -0.21 -5.30
C GLU A 624 42.33 -1.59 -4.62
N LEU A 625 41.45 -1.68 -3.63
CA LEU A 625 41.22 -2.93 -2.89
C LEU A 625 40.26 -3.85 -3.63
N GLU A 626 40.61 -5.14 -3.65
CA GLU A 626 39.71 -6.23 -4.07
C GLU A 626 38.92 -6.73 -2.85
N PRO A 627 37.60 -6.46 -2.76
CA PRO A 627 36.80 -6.75 -1.57
C PRO A 627 36.85 -8.22 -1.15
N GLU A 628 36.86 -9.16 -2.09
CA GLU A 628 36.87 -10.61 -1.83
C GLU A 628 38.16 -11.06 -1.12
N ALA A 629 39.30 -10.52 -1.56
CA ALA A 629 40.60 -10.85 -0.98
C ALA A 629 40.72 -10.29 0.44
N VAL A 630 40.34 -9.02 0.61
CA VAL A 630 40.40 -8.33 1.91
C VAL A 630 39.40 -8.93 2.90
N ALA A 631 38.20 -9.31 2.45
CA ALA A 631 37.19 -9.96 3.29
C ALA A 631 37.73 -11.28 3.88
N THR A 632 38.41 -12.07 3.04
CA THR A 632 39.05 -13.33 3.46
C THR A 632 40.15 -13.08 4.49
N GLN A 633 40.98 -12.06 4.28
CA GLN A 633 42.07 -11.70 5.19
C GLN A 633 41.54 -11.21 6.55
N LEU A 634 40.49 -10.40 6.55
CA LEU A 634 39.90 -9.82 7.77
C LEU A 634 38.90 -10.75 8.47
N GLY A 635 38.51 -11.86 7.84
CA GLY A 635 37.53 -12.81 8.39
C GLY A 635 36.10 -12.24 8.43
N VAL A 636 35.73 -11.41 7.46
CA VAL A 636 34.41 -10.74 7.38
C VAL A 636 33.69 -11.15 6.09
N GLY A 637 32.37 -11.07 6.10
CA GLY A 637 31.56 -11.26 4.91
C GLY A 637 31.89 -10.27 3.80
N VAL A 638 31.87 -10.73 2.55
CA VAL A 638 32.11 -9.88 1.38
C VAL A 638 31.08 -8.74 1.28
N PRO A 639 29.76 -8.96 1.44
CA PRO A 639 28.77 -7.88 1.40
C PRO A 639 29.02 -6.78 2.45
N THR A 640 29.27 -7.14 3.70
CA THR A 640 29.58 -6.22 4.80
C THR A 640 30.84 -5.43 4.50
N LEU A 641 31.88 -6.08 3.99
CA LEU A 641 33.10 -5.35 3.63
C LEU A 641 32.86 -4.37 2.48
N ARG A 642 32.10 -4.75 1.44
CA ARG A 642 31.74 -3.82 0.35
C ARG A 642 31.01 -2.58 0.88
N ASP A 643 30.04 -2.77 1.77
CA ASP A 643 29.30 -1.66 2.39
C ASP A 643 30.21 -0.78 3.27
N ILE A 644 31.15 -1.38 4.02
CA ILE A 644 32.15 -0.65 4.80
C ILE A 644 33.02 0.19 3.86
N LEU A 645 33.55 -0.39 2.78
CA LEU A 645 34.42 0.31 1.82
C LEU A 645 33.69 1.48 1.16
N ASP A 646 32.45 1.32 0.73
CA ASP A 646 31.64 2.42 0.16
C ASP A 646 31.41 3.53 1.19
N SER A 647 31.06 3.14 2.43
CA SER A 647 30.82 4.08 3.54
C SER A 647 32.07 4.90 3.90
N LEU A 648 33.26 4.28 3.88
CA LEU A 648 34.53 4.96 4.16
C LEU A 648 34.96 5.90 3.04
N GLN A 649 34.60 5.61 1.78
CA GLN A 649 34.86 6.50 0.65
C GLN A 649 34.00 7.78 0.71
N ARG A 650 32.81 7.70 1.30
CA ARG A 650 31.85 8.81 1.36
C ARG A 650 31.25 8.96 2.78
N PRO A 651 32.06 9.34 3.78
CA PRO A 651 31.59 9.48 5.15
C PRO A 651 30.53 10.59 5.26
N GLY A 652 29.49 10.36 6.05
CA GLY A 652 28.40 11.33 6.23
C GLY A 652 27.51 11.56 5.00
N ARG A 653 27.65 10.78 3.93
CA ARG A 653 26.84 10.91 2.70
C ARG A 653 25.35 10.76 3.01
N ASP A 654 24.57 11.70 2.51
CA ASP A 654 23.12 11.54 2.35
C ASP A 654 22.88 10.94 0.96
N PRO A 655 22.20 9.79 0.83
CA PRO A 655 21.92 9.19 -0.48
C PRO A 655 21.11 10.11 -1.40
N ARG A 656 20.42 11.12 -0.85
CA ARG A 656 19.58 12.07 -1.60
C ARG A 656 20.38 13.19 -2.26
N ASP A 657 21.62 13.45 -1.83
CA ASP A 657 22.43 14.57 -2.35
C ASP A 657 22.84 14.36 -3.83
N GLU A 658 22.70 13.16 -4.38
CA GLU A 658 23.00 12.83 -5.79
C GLU A 658 21.78 12.92 -6.72
N LEU A 659 20.60 13.17 -6.16
CA LEU A 659 19.36 13.29 -6.93
C LEU A 659 19.24 14.67 -7.58
N PRO A 660 18.49 14.79 -8.70
CA PRO A 660 18.25 16.07 -9.34
C PRO A 660 17.65 17.08 -8.37
N LEU A 661 18.18 18.30 -8.40
CA LEU A 661 17.60 19.42 -7.66
C LEU A 661 16.27 19.85 -8.31
N PRO A 662 15.31 20.36 -7.51
CA PRO A 662 14.06 20.90 -8.04
C PRO A 662 14.32 22.08 -8.98
N ILE A 663 13.39 22.29 -9.92
CA ILE A 663 13.45 23.44 -10.84
C ILE A 663 13.15 24.73 -10.07
N PHE A 664 14.05 25.72 -10.24
CA PHE A 664 13.89 27.06 -9.70
C PHE A 664 13.35 28.00 -10.77
N HIS A 665 12.34 28.79 -10.42
CA HIS A 665 11.65 29.70 -11.32
C HIS A 665 11.96 31.17 -11.01
N THR A 666 11.81 32.01 -12.04
CA THR A 666 11.91 33.48 -11.95
C THR A 666 10.76 34.20 -12.68
N ASP A 667 9.98 33.49 -13.49
CA ASP A 667 8.82 34.00 -14.23
C ASP A 667 7.71 32.94 -14.31
N VAL A 668 6.57 33.28 -14.90
CA VAL A 668 5.29 32.55 -14.81
C VAL A 668 4.72 32.25 -16.21
N LEU A 669 4.40 30.98 -16.50
CA LEU A 669 3.90 30.48 -17.81
C LEU A 669 2.38 30.31 -17.80
N LYS A 670 1.60 30.99 -18.65
CA LYS A 670 0.12 30.86 -18.64
C LYS A 670 -0.36 29.74 -19.55
N LEU A 671 -1.59 29.26 -19.30
CA LEU A 671 -2.21 28.19 -20.09
C LEU A 671 -2.44 28.64 -21.55
N GLU A 672 -2.76 29.92 -21.74
CA GLU A 672 -2.97 30.52 -23.05
C GLU A 672 -1.66 30.67 -23.84
N ASP A 673 -0.51 30.63 -23.16
CA ASP A 673 0.81 30.70 -23.78
C ASP A 673 1.26 29.33 -24.32
N LEU A 674 0.55 28.25 -23.96
CA LEU A 674 0.86 26.90 -24.40
C LEU A 674 0.40 26.66 -25.83
N VAL A 675 1.36 26.30 -26.68
CA VAL A 675 1.12 25.92 -28.07
C VAL A 675 1.53 24.46 -28.26
N ALA A 676 0.76 23.71 -29.06
CA ALA A 676 1.14 22.34 -29.42
C ALA A 676 2.55 22.30 -30.03
N GLY A 677 3.36 21.35 -29.58
CA GLY A 677 4.78 21.22 -29.93
C GLY A 677 5.75 22.04 -29.08
N MET A 678 5.27 22.90 -28.17
CA MET A 678 6.13 23.64 -27.24
C MET A 678 6.86 22.66 -26.29
N GLU A 679 8.19 22.78 -26.22
CA GLU A 679 9.05 22.05 -25.30
C GLU A 679 9.11 22.77 -23.94
N LEU A 680 8.90 22.02 -22.86
CA LEU A 680 8.94 22.51 -21.50
C LEU A 680 9.69 21.53 -20.61
N GLN A 681 10.26 22.05 -19.52
CA GLN A 681 10.69 21.22 -18.40
C GLN A 681 9.63 21.26 -17.31
N GLY A 682 9.36 20.10 -16.72
CA GLY A 682 8.40 19.97 -15.63
C GLY A 682 8.81 18.94 -14.60
N THR A 683 8.16 18.98 -13.44
CA THR A 683 8.40 18.05 -12.34
C THR A 683 7.26 17.05 -12.26
N VAL A 684 7.57 15.75 -12.17
CA VAL A 684 6.56 14.71 -11.94
C VAL A 684 5.93 14.90 -10.56
N ARG A 685 4.63 15.19 -10.51
CA ARG A 685 3.86 15.36 -9.26
C ARG A 685 3.28 14.06 -8.74
N ASN A 686 2.83 13.20 -9.66
CA ASN A 686 2.17 11.95 -9.31
C ASN A 686 2.28 10.94 -10.46
N VAL A 687 2.44 9.66 -10.12
CA VAL A 687 2.47 8.55 -11.08
C VAL A 687 1.30 7.62 -10.79
N ILE A 688 0.60 7.21 -11.85
CA ILE A 688 -0.61 6.37 -11.81
C ILE A 688 -0.54 5.29 -12.90
N ASP A 689 -1.45 4.32 -12.87
CA ASP A 689 -1.45 3.18 -13.82
C ASP A 689 -1.36 3.57 -15.31
N PHE A 690 -2.04 4.66 -15.70
CA PHE A 690 -2.21 5.04 -17.09
C PHE A 690 -1.37 6.25 -17.50
N GLY A 691 -0.48 6.74 -16.64
CA GLY A 691 0.38 7.88 -16.96
C GLY A 691 1.02 8.56 -15.76
N ALA A 692 1.54 9.76 -16.00
CA ALA A 692 2.12 10.63 -14.98
C ALA A 692 1.60 12.06 -15.12
N PHE A 693 1.36 12.72 -13.98
CA PHE A 693 1.02 14.13 -13.91
C PHE A 693 2.28 14.95 -13.71
N ILE A 694 2.53 15.89 -14.62
CA ILE A 694 3.72 16.72 -14.67
C ILE A 694 3.30 18.18 -14.45
N ASP A 695 3.90 18.81 -13.45
CA ASP A 695 3.80 20.25 -13.25
C ASP A 695 4.78 20.95 -14.19
N ILE A 696 4.24 21.75 -15.11
CA ILE A 696 4.97 22.55 -16.10
C ILE A 696 4.89 24.05 -15.80
N GLY A 697 4.50 24.44 -14.58
CA GLY A 697 4.34 25.84 -14.18
C GLY A 697 3.03 26.47 -14.68
N VAL A 698 1.99 25.67 -14.91
CA VAL A 698 0.62 26.13 -15.23
C VAL A 698 -0.36 25.65 -14.15
N LYS A 699 -1.56 26.24 -14.09
CA LYS A 699 -2.53 26.01 -13.00
C LYS A 699 -2.89 24.54 -12.76
N ASN A 700 -2.92 23.71 -13.80
CA ASN A 700 -3.27 22.31 -13.71
C ASN A 700 -2.13 21.47 -14.28
N ASP A 701 -1.78 20.39 -13.58
CA ASP A 701 -0.76 19.44 -14.06
C ASP A 701 -1.14 18.89 -15.45
N GLY A 702 -0.14 18.76 -16.31
CA GLY A 702 -0.28 18.09 -17.60
C GLY A 702 -0.19 16.58 -17.44
N LEU A 703 -1.03 15.83 -18.17
CA LEU A 703 -1.01 14.37 -18.17
C LEU A 703 -0.14 13.86 -19.33
N VAL A 704 0.89 13.08 -19.01
CA VAL A 704 1.58 12.22 -19.97
C VAL A 704 0.98 10.82 -19.86
N HIS A 705 0.23 10.39 -20.88
CA HIS A 705 -0.32 9.04 -20.93
C HIS A 705 0.80 7.98 -21.03
N ILE A 706 0.59 6.74 -20.56
CA ILE A 706 1.60 5.68 -20.57
C ILE A 706 2.24 5.45 -21.95
N SER A 707 1.46 5.56 -23.02
CA SER A 707 1.94 5.42 -24.41
C SER A 707 2.76 6.61 -24.93
N GLN A 708 2.83 7.69 -24.15
CA GLN A 708 3.54 8.94 -24.45
C GLN A 708 4.75 9.15 -23.52
N LEU A 709 5.05 8.21 -22.61
CA LEU A 709 6.20 8.30 -21.71
C LEU A 709 7.53 7.94 -22.40
N SER A 710 7.50 7.07 -23.40
CA SER A 710 8.71 6.60 -24.07
C SER A 710 8.41 6.10 -25.48
N ASP A 711 9.44 6.03 -26.33
CA ASP A 711 9.35 5.43 -27.67
C ASP A 711 9.31 3.90 -27.65
N ARG A 712 9.71 3.28 -26.54
CA ARG A 712 9.58 1.83 -26.30
C ARG A 712 8.27 1.51 -25.59
N PHE A 713 7.87 0.23 -25.65
CA PHE A 713 6.73 -0.25 -24.89
C PHE A 713 7.00 -0.09 -23.37
N VAL A 714 6.09 0.62 -22.69
CA VAL A 714 6.13 0.85 -21.25
C VAL A 714 5.08 -0.04 -20.60
N LYS A 715 5.51 -0.93 -19.70
CA LYS A 715 4.60 -1.81 -18.96
C LYS A 715 3.94 -1.06 -17.80
N HIS A 716 4.73 -0.31 -17.04
CA HIS A 716 4.24 0.53 -15.96
C HIS A 716 4.91 1.92 -16.00
N PRO A 717 4.19 3.03 -15.74
CA PRO A 717 4.77 4.37 -15.77
C PRO A 717 5.98 4.57 -14.84
N MET A 718 5.99 3.89 -13.68
CA MET A 718 7.11 3.90 -12.74
C MET A 718 8.40 3.26 -13.27
N ASP A 719 8.34 2.52 -14.38
CA ASP A 719 9.55 2.00 -15.05
C ASP A 719 10.31 3.11 -15.81
N VAL A 720 9.71 4.30 -15.95
CA VAL A 720 10.24 5.42 -16.75
C VAL A 720 10.39 6.69 -15.93
N VAL A 721 9.45 6.96 -15.02
CA VAL A 721 9.42 8.21 -14.23
C VAL A 721 9.02 7.96 -12.78
N SER A 722 9.60 8.74 -11.88
CA SER A 722 9.31 8.76 -10.45
C SER A 722 8.83 10.13 -9.99
N VAL A 723 8.10 10.18 -8.87
CA VAL A 723 7.65 11.45 -8.26
C VAL A 723 8.87 12.30 -7.88
N GLY A 724 8.88 13.55 -8.32
CA GLY A 724 10.01 14.47 -8.14
C GLY A 724 10.99 14.53 -9.30
N ASP A 725 10.91 13.61 -10.28
CA ASP A 725 11.78 13.66 -11.45
C ASP A 725 11.54 14.94 -12.26
N THR A 726 12.63 15.54 -12.72
CA THR A 726 12.59 16.62 -13.72
C THR A 726 12.64 16.01 -15.12
N VAL A 727 11.58 16.21 -15.89
CA VAL A 727 11.40 15.63 -17.24
C VAL A 727 11.23 16.72 -18.28
N THR A 728 11.67 16.43 -19.51
CA THR A 728 11.37 17.26 -20.69
C THR A 728 10.12 16.73 -21.37
N VAL A 729 9.17 17.61 -21.64
CA VAL A 729 7.85 17.29 -22.21
C VAL A 729 7.49 18.25 -23.33
N TRP A 730 6.67 17.76 -24.26
CA TRP A 730 6.08 18.56 -25.34
C TRP A 730 4.56 18.60 -25.20
N VAL A 731 3.97 19.76 -25.49
CA VAL A 731 2.51 19.93 -25.46
C VAL A 731 1.88 19.22 -26.66
N LEU A 732 1.00 18.24 -26.42
CA LEU A 732 0.21 17.60 -27.47
C LEU A 732 -1.10 18.36 -27.75
N GLY A 733 -1.74 18.86 -26.70
CA GLY A 733 -3.02 19.55 -26.83
C GLY A 733 -3.49 20.16 -25.52
N VAL A 734 -4.30 21.20 -25.62
CA VAL A 734 -4.84 21.95 -24.49
C VAL A 734 -6.36 22.03 -24.62
N ASP A 735 -7.08 21.54 -23.62
CA ASP A 735 -8.52 21.73 -23.47
C ASP A 735 -8.77 22.84 -22.46
N LEU A 736 -9.03 24.05 -22.95
CA LEU A 736 -9.29 25.23 -22.13
C LEU A 736 -10.60 25.12 -21.34
N LYS A 737 -11.60 24.37 -21.83
CA LYS A 737 -12.89 24.23 -21.13
C LYS A 737 -12.76 23.32 -19.91
N LYS A 738 -12.00 22.23 -20.05
CA LYS A 738 -11.76 21.28 -18.96
C LYS A 738 -10.49 21.60 -18.15
N GLY A 739 -9.71 22.59 -18.58
CA GLY A 739 -8.43 22.96 -17.98
C GLY A 739 -7.37 21.86 -18.07
N ARG A 740 -7.41 21.00 -19.09
CA ARG A 740 -6.52 19.84 -19.21
C ARG A 740 -5.42 20.10 -20.22
N VAL A 741 -4.19 19.72 -19.88
CA VAL A 741 -3.05 19.73 -20.81
C VAL A 741 -2.62 18.28 -21.05
N SER A 742 -2.57 17.88 -22.31
CA SER A 742 -2.02 16.59 -22.73
C SER A 742 -0.57 16.79 -23.15
N LEU A 743 0.33 16.00 -22.56
CA LEU A 743 1.77 16.10 -22.76
C LEU A 743 2.33 14.80 -23.34
N THR A 744 3.50 14.89 -23.96
CA THR A 744 4.31 13.74 -24.37
C THR A 744 5.76 13.91 -23.95
N MET A 745 6.41 12.82 -23.55
CA MET A 745 7.86 12.75 -23.36
C MET A 745 8.57 12.19 -24.60
N ARG A 746 7.80 11.86 -25.65
CA ARG A 746 8.34 11.44 -26.94
C ARG A 746 8.61 12.68 -27.76
N LYS A 747 9.83 12.79 -28.28
CA LYS A 747 10.22 13.93 -29.11
C LYS A 747 9.36 13.92 -30.40
N PRO A 748 8.54 14.97 -30.65
CA PRO A 748 7.62 15.02 -31.78
C PRO A 748 8.30 15.03 -33.15
#